data_AF-A0A1F3VGU6-F1
#
_entry.id   AF-A0A1F3VGU6-F1
#
_cell.length_a   1.000
_cell.length_b   1.000
_cell.length_c   1.000
_cell.angle_alpha   90.00
_cell.angle_beta   90.00
_cell.angle_gamma   90.00
#
_symmetry.space_group_name_H-M   'P 1'
#
loop_
_entity.id
_entity.type
_entity.pdbx_description
1 polymer ?
#
loop_
_entity_poly.entity_id
_entity_poly.type
_entity_poly.pdbx_seq_one_letter_code
_entity_poly.pdbx_strand_id
1 'polypeptide(L)'
;MDKRRSVRGLIGRIKVDYFFRQLNILLIIISLVLSCTPTTGERSNKNSHNQVNRGSGGQTNLGDSAGPGENGGGTISTGGTVLEQGEAEIKHLIDPFDGTYKTKLTLPKNFTGKLYLSGLNIASLSDRIVHVRFSFGRELAPITIEASVGRAPGIIPQTDIEVLILNIIGKPFENIRLLYDLFDYSDYRDNSGNEFGSNVDAGESITLTQDTRSTNLYCRGLKVEHDHTFVPTIDRPLCNYSGARCLYSYAKISDTGLYTQAGVAINPSEAQLDLSKKGYAQDTQANNLKKCLPDNNSRDNLRDILGVIDANFNGSGFGVDITFPDGQVYEYRGPFRAINPQDWEIKGNAIWGPVSSSQSATGLFTSSFGNATGDLFKDYVGYGAFLFPRIGVLNLSQNIDHFSSELPLGVRSKTALLSGGDTDYMDGCNVRMLGYDTYANEGIVSCNVTAKIELINIDQNSGDETVLASSTSLKLQLVRASNTDYLGKEVLFTSMKKCTSSASCGNGECCYNDRCWDKALVSRCLEDVSSTGNGQTGDQCSSDYECASLCCNKATSSCQVHTNREDPPVLCSKPSGQTCVAREWCQIHHINECKLYKTGTSTTGQQMCGIRCYQKPTFGLCKNGICATPPTPAVPVLENPDNPDCSKAIDVPTEFSSI
;
A
#
# COMPACT_ATOMS: atom_id res chain seq x y z
N MET A 1 13.97 2.70 -84.17
CA MET A 1 15.29 3.20 -83.74
C MET A 1 15.60 2.61 -82.35
N ASP A 2 16.85 2.69 -81.92
CA ASP A 2 17.54 2.03 -80.79
C ASP A 2 16.71 1.48 -79.59
N LYS A 3 16.97 0.29 -79.01
CA LYS A 3 18.20 -0.48 -78.69
C LYS A 3 18.94 0.01 -77.43
N ARG A 4 19.15 -0.92 -76.47
CA ARG A 4 19.92 -0.84 -75.19
C ARG A 4 19.19 -0.32 -73.92
N ARG A 5 18.68 -1.25 -73.10
CA ARG A 5 19.28 -1.62 -71.79
C ARG A 5 18.46 -2.73 -71.09
N SER A 6 18.85 -3.98 -71.29
CA SER A 6 18.38 -5.13 -70.49
C SER A 6 19.55 -6.06 -70.14
N VAL A 7 20.45 -5.61 -69.26
CA VAL A 7 21.51 -6.43 -68.63
C VAL A 7 21.87 -5.84 -67.25
N ARG A 8 20.94 -5.88 -66.27
CA ARG A 8 21.27 -5.64 -64.84
C ARG A 8 20.52 -6.54 -63.84
N GLY A 9 19.42 -7.19 -64.23
CA GLY A 9 18.62 -8.01 -63.32
C GLY A 9 19.17 -9.42 -62.97
N LEU A 10 20.03 -10.01 -63.80
CA LEU A 10 20.42 -11.43 -63.66
C LEU A 10 21.69 -11.70 -62.83
N ILE A 11 22.58 -10.71 -62.69
CA ILE A 11 23.89 -10.90 -62.03
C ILE A 11 23.81 -10.72 -60.50
N GLY A 12 22.79 -10.00 -60.01
CA GLY A 12 22.61 -9.74 -58.58
C GLY A 12 22.18 -10.96 -57.76
N ARG A 13 21.23 -11.77 -58.26
CA ARG A 13 20.68 -12.91 -57.51
C ARG A 13 21.69 -14.05 -57.31
N ILE A 14 22.51 -14.35 -58.31
CA ILE A 14 23.47 -15.48 -58.27
C ILE A 14 24.55 -15.31 -57.19
N LYS A 15 24.92 -14.07 -56.81
CA LYS A 15 25.91 -13.82 -55.76
C LYS A 15 25.40 -14.00 -54.33
N VAL A 16 24.09 -13.82 -54.09
CA VAL A 16 23.51 -13.90 -52.74
C VAL A 16 23.39 -15.36 -52.29
N ASP A 17 22.88 -16.24 -53.17
CA ASP A 17 22.69 -17.66 -52.85
C ASP A 17 24.01 -18.40 -52.62
N TYR A 18 25.10 -17.99 -53.29
CA TYR A 18 26.42 -18.58 -53.09
C TYR A 18 27.02 -18.20 -51.73
N PHE A 19 26.82 -16.96 -51.27
CA PHE A 19 27.29 -16.48 -49.97
C PHE A 19 26.56 -17.19 -48.81
N PHE A 20 25.24 -17.34 -48.91
CA PHE A 20 24.45 -18.08 -47.92
C PHE A 20 24.78 -19.58 -47.86
N ARG A 21 25.14 -20.22 -48.98
CA ARG A 21 25.61 -21.62 -48.96
C ARG A 21 26.96 -21.78 -48.25
N GLN A 22 27.92 -20.89 -48.51
CA GLN A 22 29.24 -20.94 -47.85
C GLN A 22 29.13 -20.71 -46.33
N LEU A 23 28.29 -19.76 -45.90
CA LEU A 23 28.08 -19.47 -44.48
C LEU A 23 27.44 -20.64 -43.71
N ASN A 24 26.47 -21.33 -44.30
CA ASN A 24 25.83 -22.50 -43.68
C ASN A 24 26.79 -23.70 -43.55
N ILE A 25 27.67 -23.92 -44.52
CA ILE A 25 28.69 -24.98 -44.44
C ILE A 25 29.68 -24.67 -43.31
N LEU A 26 30.09 -23.41 -43.14
CA LEU A 26 30.98 -22.99 -42.05
C LEU A 26 30.36 -23.21 -40.66
N LEU A 27 29.06 -22.91 -40.50
CA LEU A 27 28.32 -23.13 -39.25
C LEU A 27 28.16 -24.61 -38.88
N ILE A 28 28.02 -25.50 -39.87
CA ILE A 28 27.94 -26.96 -39.65
C ILE A 28 29.32 -27.54 -39.26
N ILE A 29 30.41 -26.99 -39.81
CA ILE A 29 31.77 -27.44 -39.44
C ILE A 29 32.12 -26.99 -38.00
N ILE A 30 31.69 -25.80 -37.58
CA ILE A 30 31.95 -25.29 -36.22
C ILE A 30 31.16 -26.08 -35.15
N SER A 31 29.94 -26.54 -35.45
CA SER A 31 29.14 -27.33 -34.49
C SER A 31 29.59 -28.78 -34.31
N LEU A 32 30.48 -29.31 -35.17
CA LEU A 32 31.04 -30.66 -35.07
C LEU A 32 32.31 -30.76 -34.19
N VAL A 33 32.85 -29.64 -33.69
CA VAL A 33 34.15 -29.61 -32.97
C VAL A 33 33.99 -29.43 -31.44
N LEU A 34 32.77 -29.17 -30.94
CA LEU A 34 32.52 -28.86 -29.52
C LEU A 34 31.97 -30.03 -28.67
N SER A 35 31.84 -31.24 -29.22
CA SER A 35 31.33 -32.41 -28.48
C SER A 35 32.46 -33.34 -28.00
N CYS A 36 32.92 -33.15 -26.76
CA CYS A 36 33.76 -34.13 -26.05
C CYS A 36 33.67 -34.04 -24.52
N THR A 37 33.89 -35.19 -23.85
CA THR A 37 33.91 -35.44 -22.38
C THR A 37 32.52 -35.60 -21.70
N PRO A 38 32.41 -36.34 -20.58
CA PRO A 38 32.24 -37.79 -20.70
C PRO A 38 31.05 -38.38 -19.90
N THR A 39 30.70 -39.62 -20.25
CA THR A 39 29.58 -40.42 -19.70
C THR A 39 29.88 -41.06 -18.35
N THR A 40 28.90 -41.09 -17.43
CA THR A 40 28.86 -42.02 -16.29
C THR A 40 27.47 -42.64 -16.07
N GLY A 41 27.32 -43.91 -16.46
CA GLY A 41 26.56 -44.94 -15.74
C GLY A 41 25.04 -44.80 -15.56
N GLU A 42 24.26 -45.38 -16.47
CA GLU A 42 22.91 -45.86 -16.14
C GLU A 42 22.95 -47.06 -15.18
N ARG A 43 22.02 -47.11 -14.22
CA ARG A 43 21.52 -48.37 -13.67
C ARG A 43 19.99 -48.38 -13.70
N SER A 44 19.47 -49.07 -14.71
CA SER A 44 18.05 -49.41 -14.84
C SER A 44 17.61 -50.35 -13.72
N ASN A 45 16.41 -50.13 -13.18
CA ASN A 45 15.59 -51.21 -12.66
C ASN A 45 14.12 -50.93 -12.98
N LYS A 46 13.41 -51.96 -13.45
CA LYS A 46 12.07 -51.86 -14.05
C LYS A 46 11.01 -52.53 -13.18
N ASN A 47 9.79 -52.01 -13.29
CA ASN A 47 8.52 -52.61 -12.85
C ASN A 47 8.30 -52.65 -11.31
N SER A 48 7.07 -52.60 -10.79
CA SER A 48 5.75 -52.62 -11.44
C SER A 48 4.71 -51.73 -10.73
N HIS A 49 3.72 -51.23 -11.49
CA HIS A 49 2.39 -50.92 -10.93
C HIS A 49 1.83 -52.11 -10.13
N ASN A 50 1.16 -51.85 -9.01
CA ASN A 50 -0.16 -52.44 -8.80
C ASN A 50 -1.05 -51.62 -7.85
N GLN A 51 -2.35 -51.89 -7.92
CA GLN A 51 -3.43 -51.00 -7.51
C GLN A 51 -3.68 -50.92 -6.00
N VAL A 52 -4.34 -49.83 -5.60
CA VAL A 52 -4.99 -49.64 -4.30
C VAL A 52 -6.14 -50.65 -4.12
N ASN A 53 -6.18 -51.36 -2.99
CA ASN A 53 -7.47 -51.69 -2.37
C ASN A 53 -7.39 -51.86 -0.84
N ARG A 54 -8.54 -51.70 -0.18
CA ARG A 54 -8.71 -51.53 1.28
C ARG A 54 -8.49 -52.81 2.09
N GLY A 55 -8.04 -52.67 3.34
CA GLY A 55 -8.11 -53.72 4.38
C GLY A 55 -7.70 -53.18 5.76
N SER A 56 -8.51 -53.43 6.79
CA SER A 56 -8.29 -52.97 8.17
C SER A 56 -7.97 -54.15 9.09
N GLY A 57 -7.08 -53.94 10.08
CA GLY A 57 -7.06 -54.70 11.34
C GLY A 57 -5.76 -55.45 11.71
N GLY A 58 -5.33 -55.27 12.98
CA GLY A 58 -4.77 -56.35 13.81
C GLY A 58 -3.24 -56.47 14.01
N GLN A 59 -2.74 -55.92 15.14
CA GLN A 59 -1.84 -56.55 16.13
C GLN A 59 -0.94 -57.76 15.69
N THR A 60 0.39 -57.82 15.89
CA THR A 60 1.12 -57.81 17.18
C THR A 60 2.67 -57.84 17.04
N ASN A 61 3.39 -57.22 18.01
CA ASN A 61 4.63 -57.68 18.71
C ASN A 61 6.05 -57.71 18.07
N LEU A 62 7.01 -57.16 18.87
CA LEU A 62 8.48 -57.42 18.93
C LEU A 62 9.29 -57.03 17.67
N GLY A 63 10.47 -56.40 17.68
CA GLY A 63 11.39 -55.81 18.67
C GLY A 63 12.52 -55.09 17.89
N ASP A 64 13.55 -54.46 18.47
CA ASP A 64 13.86 -54.27 19.90
C ASP A 64 14.79 -53.02 20.10
N SER A 65 15.58 -53.01 21.17
CA SER A 65 16.35 -51.90 21.77
C SER A 65 17.67 -51.51 21.09
N ALA A 66 18.10 -50.26 21.30
CA ALA A 66 19.44 -49.77 20.98
C ALA A 66 20.46 -50.06 22.10
N GLY A 67 21.74 -50.21 21.74
CA GLY A 67 22.87 -50.30 22.67
C GLY A 67 24.21 -49.98 21.97
N PRO A 68 25.12 -49.21 22.57
CA PRO A 68 26.33 -48.71 21.88
C PRO A 68 27.50 -49.71 21.93
N GLY A 69 28.27 -49.77 20.84
CA GLY A 69 29.53 -50.51 20.78
C GLY A 69 30.74 -49.57 20.87
N GLU A 70 31.40 -49.53 22.03
CA GLU A 70 32.70 -48.87 22.19
C GLU A 70 33.88 -49.78 21.79
N ASN A 71 35.02 -49.13 21.55
CA ASN A 71 36.39 -49.67 21.51
C ASN A 71 36.93 -50.24 20.18
N GLY A 72 37.69 -49.38 19.51
CA GLY A 72 38.59 -49.69 18.38
C GLY A 72 39.55 -48.53 18.13
N GLY A 73 40.39 -48.21 19.12
CA GLY A 73 41.16 -46.96 19.14
C GLY A 73 42.33 -46.89 18.15
N GLY A 74 42.50 -45.73 17.54
CA GLY A 74 43.70 -45.30 16.81
C GLY A 74 44.07 -43.88 17.22
N THR A 75 45.33 -43.65 17.60
CA THR A 75 45.77 -42.42 18.28
C THR A 75 46.29 -41.34 17.32
N ILE A 76 45.83 -40.10 17.56
CA ILE A 76 46.51 -38.81 17.32
C ILE A 76 46.81 -38.43 15.86
N SER A 77 46.04 -37.46 15.36
CA SER A 77 46.64 -36.16 15.01
C SER A 77 45.93 -35.03 15.76
N THR A 78 46.67 -34.33 16.62
CA THR A 78 46.22 -33.09 17.25
C THR A 78 46.45 -31.94 16.28
N GLY A 79 45.37 -31.27 15.85
CA GLY A 79 45.41 -30.10 14.97
C GLY A 79 44.76 -30.40 13.61
N GLY A 80 43.43 -30.35 13.53
CA GLY A 80 42.73 -30.66 12.29
C GLY A 80 41.22 -30.87 12.37
N THR A 81 40.50 -30.12 13.20
CA THR A 81 39.04 -29.99 13.07
C THR A 81 38.64 -28.52 13.08
N VAL A 82 39.04 -27.82 12.02
CA VAL A 82 38.12 -26.83 11.46
C VAL A 82 36.91 -27.66 11.03
N LEU A 83 35.80 -27.52 11.74
CA LEU A 83 34.51 -27.91 11.17
C LEU A 83 34.36 -27.09 9.89
N GLU A 84 34.27 -27.74 8.73
CA GLU A 84 33.69 -27.11 7.54
C GLU A 84 32.23 -26.82 7.85
N GLN A 85 32.00 -25.70 8.53
CA GLN A 85 30.69 -25.08 8.56
C GLN A 85 30.40 -24.70 7.12
N GLY A 86 29.37 -25.32 6.54
CA GLY A 86 28.98 -25.04 5.17
C GLY A 86 28.67 -23.55 4.98
N GLU A 87 28.74 -23.07 3.74
CA GLU A 87 28.44 -21.68 3.43
C GLU A 87 27.07 -21.27 3.99
N ALA A 88 26.98 -20.03 4.49
CA ALA A 88 25.76 -19.50 5.06
C ALA A 88 24.72 -19.22 3.95
N GLU A 89 23.46 -19.54 4.19
CA GLU A 89 22.39 -19.31 3.20
C GLU A 89 21.17 -18.66 3.85
N ILE A 90 20.68 -17.54 3.32
CA ILE A 90 19.44 -16.91 3.80
C ILE A 90 18.23 -17.64 3.22
N LYS A 91 17.30 -18.10 4.07
CA LYS A 91 16.10 -18.85 3.66
C LYS A 91 14.78 -18.12 3.87
N HIS A 92 14.64 -17.32 4.93
CA HIS A 92 13.40 -16.58 5.21
C HIS A 92 13.66 -15.25 5.93
N LEU A 93 12.76 -14.30 5.71
CA LEU A 93 12.53 -13.13 6.56
C LEU A 93 11.53 -13.54 7.65
N ILE A 94 11.71 -13.07 8.88
CA ILE A 94 10.69 -13.24 9.94
C ILE A 94 9.86 -11.95 9.99
N ASP A 95 8.55 -12.11 9.92
CA ASP A 95 7.60 -11.00 9.99
C ASP A 95 7.53 -10.43 11.42
N PRO A 96 7.81 -9.14 11.64
CA PRO A 96 7.82 -8.56 12.98
C PRO A 96 6.43 -8.37 13.58
N PHE A 97 5.35 -8.53 12.81
CA PHE A 97 3.98 -8.35 13.28
C PHE A 97 3.32 -9.66 13.73
N ASP A 98 3.61 -10.79 13.08
CA ASP A 98 3.04 -12.10 13.41
C ASP A 98 4.06 -13.17 13.84
N GLY A 99 5.37 -12.88 13.73
CA GLY A 99 6.45 -13.77 14.13
C GLY A 99 6.71 -14.94 13.17
N THR A 100 6.05 -15.00 12.01
CA THR A 100 6.14 -16.14 11.08
C THR A 100 7.22 -15.95 10.00
N TYR A 101 7.64 -17.09 9.43
CA TYR A 101 8.66 -17.14 8.38
C TYR A 101 8.01 -16.86 7.02
N LYS A 102 8.53 -15.85 6.30
CA LYS A 102 8.07 -15.48 4.96
C LYS A 102 9.25 -15.45 3.98
N THR A 103 9.00 -15.85 2.74
CA THR A 103 9.91 -15.57 1.61
C THR A 103 9.67 -14.16 1.02
N LYS A 104 8.46 -13.62 1.19
CA LYS A 104 8.08 -12.23 0.92
C LYS A 104 7.59 -11.56 2.20
N LEU A 105 8.26 -10.50 2.64
CA LEU A 105 7.83 -9.66 3.75
C LEU A 105 7.47 -8.26 3.23
N THR A 106 6.34 -7.70 3.68
CA THR A 106 5.95 -6.34 3.34
C THR A 106 6.03 -5.44 4.57
N LEU A 107 6.89 -4.42 4.54
CA LEU A 107 7.04 -3.44 5.62
C LEU A 107 6.70 -2.02 5.14
N PRO A 108 6.08 -1.19 6.01
CA PRO A 108 6.05 0.25 5.80
C PRO A 108 7.47 0.85 5.78
N LYS A 109 7.76 1.78 4.88
CA LYS A 109 9.08 2.44 4.80
C LYS A 109 9.53 3.16 6.09
N ASN A 110 8.58 3.56 6.95
CA ASN A 110 8.85 4.20 8.25
C ASN A 110 8.93 3.20 9.43
N PHE A 111 8.94 1.88 9.16
CA PHE A 111 9.04 0.86 10.20
C PHE A 111 10.32 1.03 11.04
N THR A 112 10.17 0.90 12.35
CA THR A 112 11.23 1.06 13.36
C THR A 112 11.19 -0.14 14.31
N GLY A 113 12.35 -0.67 14.67
CA GLY A 113 12.47 -1.87 15.51
C GLY A 113 13.60 -2.78 15.07
N LYS A 114 13.38 -4.09 15.16
CA LYS A 114 14.30 -5.14 14.71
C LYS A 114 13.69 -5.92 13.55
N LEU A 115 14.51 -6.26 12.57
CA LEU A 115 14.17 -7.22 11.51
C LEU A 115 15.06 -8.45 11.67
N TYR A 116 14.51 -9.64 11.45
CA TYR A 116 15.23 -10.90 11.63
C TYR A 116 15.26 -11.69 10.33
N LEU A 117 16.43 -12.21 9.97
CA LEU A 117 16.66 -13.10 8.84
C LEU A 117 17.08 -14.47 9.38
N SER A 118 16.50 -15.53 8.82
CA SER A 118 16.80 -16.93 9.18
C SER A 118 17.39 -17.67 7.98
N GLY A 119 18.19 -18.70 8.26
CA GLY A 119 18.98 -19.36 7.23
C GLY A 119 19.66 -20.64 7.70
N LEU A 120 20.47 -21.22 6.82
CA LEU A 120 21.34 -22.34 7.10
C LEU A 120 22.75 -21.83 7.44
N ASN A 121 23.45 -22.55 8.33
CA ASN A 121 24.82 -22.28 8.75
C ASN A 121 25.11 -20.85 9.25
N ILE A 122 24.09 -20.12 9.74
CA ILE A 122 24.25 -18.76 10.27
C ILE A 122 25.28 -18.69 11.43
N ALA A 123 25.42 -19.77 12.20
CA ALA A 123 26.49 -20.00 13.17
C ALA A 123 27.89 -19.61 12.67
N SER A 124 28.20 -19.89 11.40
CA SER A 124 29.52 -19.67 10.80
C SER A 124 29.91 -18.19 10.64
N LEU A 125 28.95 -17.30 10.88
CA LEU A 125 29.11 -15.87 10.75
C LEU A 125 29.38 -15.18 12.09
N SER A 126 29.41 -15.91 13.22
CA SER A 126 29.59 -15.34 14.56
C SER A 126 30.91 -14.57 14.73
N ASP A 127 31.96 -15.00 14.03
CA ASP A 127 33.29 -14.39 14.07
C ASP A 127 33.50 -13.29 13.01
N ARG A 128 32.43 -12.86 12.32
CA ARG A 128 32.48 -11.89 11.20
C ARG A 128 31.57 -10.68 11.45
N ILE A 129 31.93 -9.53 10.89
CA ILE A 129 31.10 -8.33 10.93
C ILE A 129 30.14 -8.35 9.73
N VAL A 130 29.01 -9.03 9.93
CA VAL A 130 28.00 -9.22 8.88
C VAL A 130 27.21 -7.94 8.68
N HIS A 131 27.05 -7.55 7.43
CA HIS A 131 26.05 -6.60 7.01
C HIS A 131 25.07 -7.28 6.04
N VAL A 132 23.82 -6.83 6.05
CA VAL A 132 22.81 -7.24 5.08
C VAL A 132 22.59 -6.09 4.11
N ARG A 133 22.83 -6.34 2.83
CA ARG A 133 22.59 -5.41 1.74
C ARG A 133 21.31 -5.76 1.00
N PHE A 134 20.36 -4.82 1.02
CA PHE A 134 19.11 -4.89 0.29
C PHE A 134 19.25 -4.05 -1.00
N SER A 135 19.22 -4.67 -2.17
CA SER A 135 19.25 -3.95 -3.46
C SER A 135 17.83 -3.76 -3.99
N PHE A 136 17.34 -2.53 -4.01
CA PHE A 136 15.95 -2.19 -4.37
C PHE A 136 15.76 -1.88 -5.86
N GLY A 137 14.68 -2.41 -6.42
CA GLY A 137 14.20 -2.09 -7.77
C GLY A 137 15.07 -2.57 -8.92
N ARG A 138 14.74 -2.12 -10.14
CA ARG A 138 15.55 -2.29 -11.36
C ARG A 138 16.91 -1.60 -11.27
N GLU A 139 16.98 -0.50 -10.52
CA GLU A 139 18.19 0.30 -10.30
C GLU A 139 19.18 -0.35 -9.32
N LEU A 140 18.77 -1.44 -8.64
CA LEU A 140 19.56 -2.15 -7.62
C LEU A 140 20.07 -1.27 -6.46
N ALA A 141 19.37 -0.17 -6.17
CA ALA A 141 19.77 0.83 -5.18
C ALA A 141 20.03 0.18 -3.81
N PRO A 142 21.28 0.19 -3.30
CA PRO A 142 21.64 -0.58 -2.12
C PRO A 142 21.33 0.18 -0.83
N ILE A 143 20.77 -0.52 0.15
CA ILE A 143 20.78 -0.14 1.56
C ILE A 143 21.49 -1.24 2.34
N THR A 144 22.58 -0.88 3.01
CA THR A 144 23.39 -1.79 3.83
C THR A 144 23.09 -1.54 5.30
N ILE A 145 22.82 -2.60 6.05
CA ILE A 145 22.45 -2.55 7.48
C ILE A 145 23.33 -3.54 8.23
N GLU A 146 23.96 -3.11 9.32
CA GLU A 146 24.73 -3.99 10.21
C GLU A 146 23.82 -5.06 10.85
N ALA A 147 24.32 -6.30 10.93
CA ALA A 147 23.58 -7.43 11.48
C ALA A 147 24.43 -8.22 12.49
N SER A 148 23.82 -8.55 13.62
CA SER A 148 24.43 -9.44 14.62
C SER A 148 23.83 -10.84 14.54
N VAL A 149 24.66 -11.87 14.67
CA VAL A 149 24.17 -13.24 14.90
C VAL A 149 23.62 -13.34 16.31
N GLY A 150 22.41 -13.88 16.47
CA GLY A 150 21.79 -14.11 17.75
C GLY A 150 20.84 -15.29 17.73
N ARG A 151 20.22 -15.60 18.88
CA ARG A 151 19.22 -16.65 18.99
C ARG A 151 17.81 -16.07 19.09
N ALA A 152 16.87 -16.71 18.43
CA ALA A 152 15.44 -16.44 18.53
C ALA A 152 14.68 -17.74 18.85
N PRO A 153 13.55 -17.66 19.57
CA PRO A 153 12.67 -18.82 19.76
C PRO A 153 12.20 -19.35 18.40
N GLY A 154 12.32 -20.66 18.20
CA GLY A 154 11.75 -21.35 17.05
C GLY A 154 10.22 -21.48 17.13
N ILE A 155 9.63 -22.09 16.11
CA ILE A 155 8.17 -22.31 16.00
C ILE A 155 7.62 -23.15 17.18
N ILE A 156 8.46 -24.00 17.78
CA ILE A 156 8.16 -24.70 19.03
C ILE A 156 9.01 -24.13 20.18
N PRO A 157 8.46 -23.91 21.39
CA PRO A 157 9.15 -23.26 22.52
C PRO A 157 10.40 -23.99 23.07
N GLN A 158 10.76 -25.16 22.52
CA GLN A 158 11.88 -25.99 22.95
C GLN A 158 13.06 -25.98 21.97
N THR A 159 12.96 -25.26 20.84
CA THR A 159 14.07 -25.09 19.88
C THR A 159 14.45 -23.62 19.77
N ASP A 160 15.68 -23.28 20.14
CA ASP A 160 16.29 -22.02 19.69
C ASP A 160 16.76 -22.18 18.25
N ILE A 161 16.60 -21.13 17.44
CA ILE A 161 17.25 -21.02 16.12
C ILE A 161 18.20 -19.84 16.09
N GLU A 162 19.24 -19.92 15.26
CA GLU A 162 20.16 -18.82 15.03
C GLU A 162 19.68 -17.95 13.86
N VAL A 163 19.68 -16.65 14.09
CA VAL A 163 19.15 -15.63 13.18
C VAL A 163 20.10 -14.45 13.09
N LEU A 164 20.07 -13.76 11.95
CA LEU A 164 20.67 -12.44 11.82
C LEU A 164 19.67 -11.39 12.30
N ILE A 165 20.08 -10.58 13.26
CA ILE A 165 19.30 -9.51 13.88
C ILE A 165 19.78 -8.17 13.32
N LEU A 166 18.89 -7.47 12.61
CA LEU A 166 19.16 -6.16 12.03
C LEU A 166 18.48 -5.10 12.90
N ASN A 167 19.25 -4.11 13.33
CA ASN A 167 18.68 -2.95 14.04
C ASN A 167 18.24 -1.89 13.04
N ILE A 168 16.93 -1.66 12.94
CA ILE A 168 16.33 -0.68 12.03
C ILE A 168 15.58 0.43 12.78
N ILE A 169 15.94 0.67 14.05
CA ILE A 169 15.45 1.81 14.85
C ILE A 169 15.74 3.14 14.15
N GLY A 170 16.87 3.25 13.46
CA GLY A 170 17.25 4.42 12.64
C GLY A 170 16.47 4.59 11.34
N LYS A 171 15.41 3.79 11.11
CA LYS A 171 14.54 3.81 9.91
C LYS A 171 15.30 3.93 8.57
N PRO A 172 16.24 3.01 8.26
CA PRO A 172 17.06 3.08 7.05
C PRO A 172 16.28 3.08 5.73
N PHE A 173 14.99 2.73 5.75
CA PHE A 173 14.10 2.71 4.60
C PHE A 173 13.25 3.99 4.42
N GLU A 174 13.22 4.92 5.39
CA GLU A 174 12.29 6.07 5.42
C GLU A 174 12.45 7.01 4.22
N ASN A 175 13.68 7.12 3.68
CA ASN A 175 14.01 7.95 2.53
C ASN A 175 14.00 7.21 1.18
N ILE A 176 13.63 5.92 1.15
CA ILE A 176 13.47 5.19 -0.12
C ILE A 176 12.26 5.76 -0.86
N ARG A 177 12.46 6.05 -2.15
CA ARG A 177 11.40 6.41 -3.08
C ARG A 177 10.63 5.17 -3.51
N LEU A 178 9.30 5.25 -3.42
CA LEU A 178 8.40 4.19 -3.84
C LEU A 178 8.02 4.38 -5.32
N LEU A 179 8.96 4.03 -6.21
CA LEU A 179 8.86 4.30 -7.65
C LEU A 179 7.87 3.38 -8.39
N TYR A 180 7.51 2.25 -7.78
CA TYR A 180 6.72 1.18 -8.40
C TYR A 180 5.34 1.09 -7.74
N ASP A 181 4.48 0.24 -8.32
CA ASP A 181 3.09 0.10 -7.90
C ASP A 181 2.79 -1.35 -7.50
N LEU A 182 1.93 -1.50 -6.49
CA LEU A 182 1.38 -2.76 -6.00
C LEU A 182 0.29 -3.26 -6.93
N PHE A 183 0.34 -4.56 -7.21
CA PHE A 183 -0.70 -5.30 -7.91
C PHE A 183 -1.26 -6.39 -7.02
N ASP A 184 -2.59 -6.49 -6.99
CA ASP A 184 -3.37 -7.42 -6.20
C ASP A 184 -3.71 -8.67 -7.01
N TYR A 185 -3.01 -9.76 -6.70
CA TYR A 185 -3.25 -11.08 -7.28
C TYR A 185 -3.99 -12.01 -6.31
N SER A 186 -4.78 -11.44 -5.39
CA SER A 186 -5.67 -12.23 -4.53
C SER A 186 -6.67 -13.02 -5.38
N ASP A 187 -6.94 -14.24 -4.95
CA ASP A 187 -7.99 -15.05 -5.55
C ASP A 187 -9.34 -14.62 -4.97
N TYR A 188 -10.16 -13.99 -5.82
CA TYR A 188 -11.50 -13.53 -5.48
C TYR A 188 -12.59 -14.32 -6.24
N ARG A 189 -12.27 -15.54 -6.67
CA ARG A 189 -13.23 -16.39 -7.37
C ARG A 189 -14.27 -16.96 -6.41
N ASP A 190 -15.49 -17.07 -6.90
CA ASP A 190 -16.58 -17.81 -6.25
C ASP A 190 -16.37 -19.34 -6.37
N ASN A 191 -17.25 -20.13 -5.73
CA ASN A 191 -17.25 -21.58 -5.83
C ASN A 191 -17.52 -22.12 -7.26
N SER A 192 -18.01 -21.28 -8.18
CA SER A 192 -18.13 -21.61 -9.62
C SER A 192 -16.85 -21.30 -10.42
N GLY A 193 -15.83 -20.73 -9.76
CA GLY A 193 -14.55 -20.35 -10.34
C GLY A 193 -14.61 -19.07 -11.18
N ASN A 194 -15.70 -18.30 -11.14
CA ASN A 194 -15.77 -16.99 -11.79
C ASN A 194 -15.24 -15.93 -10.82
N GLU A 195 -14.54 -14.93 -11.34
CA GLU A 195 -14.23 -13.74 -10.54
C GLU A 195 -15.50 -12.86 -10.45
N PHE A 196 -16.33 -13.12 -9.42
CA PHE A 196 -17.62 -12.48 -9.12
C PHE A 196 -18.60 -12.35 -10.30
N GLY A 197 -18.93 -13.47 -10.93
CA GLY A 197 -19.86 -13.50 -12.06
C GLY A 197 -21.34 -13.42 -11.66
N SER A 198 -21.87 -12.22 -11.38
CA SER A 198 -23.32 -11.87 -11.30
C SER A 198 -24.23 -12.62 -10.30
N ASN A 199 -23.80 -13.73 -9.71
CA ASN A 199 -24.56 -14.57 -8.78
C ASN A 199 -23.68 -14.93 -7.57
N VAL A 200 -23.33 -13.93 -6.75
CA VAL A 200 -22.81 -14.24 -5.42
C VAL A 200 -24.00 -14.74 -4.60
N ASP A 201 -24.00 -16.04 -4.26
CA ASP A 201 -25.01 -16.60 -3.36
C ASP A 201 -24.98 -15.79 -2.06
N ALA A 202 -26.17 -15.29 -1.66
CA ALA A 202 -26.32 -14.33 -0.57
C ALA A 202 -25.94 -14.94 0.79
N GLY A 203 -24.64 -14.96 1.09
CA GLY A 203 -24.06 -15.60 2.28
C GLY A 203 -22.52 -15.64 2.30
N GLU A 204 -21.82 -15.65 1.16
CA GLU A 204 -20.35 -15.63 1.15
C GLU A 204 -19.78 -14.21 1.22
N SER A 205 -19.32 -13.82 2.41
CA SER A 205 -18.58 -12.57 2.63
C SER A 205 -17.13 -12.70 2.15
N ILE A 206 -16.87 -12.33 0.89
CA ILE A 206 -15.51 -12.30 0.35
C ILE A 206 -14.78 -11.05 0.86
N THR A 207 -13.81 -11.28 1.75
CA THR A 207 -12.97 -10.22 2.32
C THR A 207 -12.00 -9.69 1.28
N LEU A 208 -12.17 -8.42 0.90
CA LEU A 208 -11.32 -7.75 -0.07
C LEU A 208 -10.01 -7.28 0.57
N THR A 209 -8.91 -7.40 -0.16
CA THR A 209 -7.63 -6.89 0.32
C THR A 209 -7.63 -5.36 0.33
N GLN A 210 -7.61 -4.78 1.54
CA GLN A 210 -7.36 -3.35 1.78
C GLN A 210 -6.04 -3.11 2.55
N ASP A 211 -5.46 -4.13 3.18
CA ASP A 211 -4.14 -4.01 3.82
C ASP A 211 -3.00 -4.13 2.78
N THR A 212 -2.25 -3.04 2.62
CA THR A 212 -1.01 -2.93 1.83
C THR A 212 0.03 -4.03 2.09
N ARG A 213 -0.03 -4.71 3.25
CA ARG A 213 0.90 -5.78 3.64
C ARG A 213 0.47 -7.19 3.23
N SER A 214 -0.75 -7.35 2.69
CA SER A 214 -1.31 -8.65 2.31
C SER A 214 -0.35 -9.48 1.44
N THR A 215 -0.30 -10.78 1.72
CA THR A 215 0.60 -11.75 1.07
C THR A 215 0.31 -11.92 -0.42
N ASN A 216 -0.82 -11.44 -0.92
CA ASN A 216 -1.21 -11.51 -2.33
C ASN A 216 -0.87 -10.24 -3.13
N LEU A 217 -0.29 -9.20 -2.50
CA LEU A 217 0.11 -7.96 -3.17
C LEU A 217 1.57 -8.00 -3.61
N TYR A 218 1.85 -7.69 -4.88
CA TYR A 218 3.19 -7.77 -5.48
C TYR A 218 3.58 -6.44 -6.12
N CYS A 219 4.75 -5.94 -5.74
CA CYS A 219 5.31 -4.71 -6.26
C CYS A 219 6.01 -4.95 -7.61
N ARG A 220 5.51 -4.35 -8.69
CA ARG A 220 6.09 -4.52 -10.04
C ARG A 220 7.28 -3.59 -10.27
N GLY A 221 8.42 -3.97 -9.69
CA GLY A 221 9.63 -3.14 -9.66
C GLY A 221 10.93 -3.78 -10.13
N LEU A 222 10.91 -5.02 -10.64
CA LEU A 222 12.12 -5.81 -10.91
C LEU A 222 12.32 -6.11 -12.40
N LYS A 223 13.55 -6.44 -12.78
CA LYS A 223 13.82 -7.13 -14.06
C LYS A 223 13.37 -8.59 -14.01
N VAL A 224 13.07 -9.22 -15.15
CA VAL A 224 12.69 -10.66 -15.19
C VAL A 224 13.72 -11.54 -14.47
N GLU A 225 15.02 -11.26 -14.65
CA GLU A 225 16.14 -12.02 -14.03
C GLU A 225 16.12 -12.01 -12.47
N HIS A 226 15.41 -11.07 -11.86
CA HIS A 226 15.24 -10.95 -10.41
C HIS A 226 13.84 -11.36 -9.92
N ASP A 227 12.94 -11.78 -10.82
CA ASP A 227 11.58 -12.20 -10.50
C ASP A 227 11.50 -13.73 -10.37
N HIS A 228 11.67 -14.23 -9.15
CA HIS A 228 11.60 -15.68 -8.86
C HIS A 228 10.22 -16.31 -9.11
N THR A 229 9.16 -15.51 -9.36
CA THR A 229 7.85 -16.08 -9.72
C THR A 229 7.84 -16.59 -11.16
N PHE A 230 8.76 -16.08 -12.00
CA PHE A 230 8.97 -16.49 -13.37
C PHE A 230 10.05 -17.57 -13.45
N VAL A 231 9.71 -18.70 -14.08
CA VAL A 231 10.64 -19.80 -14.34
C VAL A 231 10.82 -19.91 -15.86
N PRO A 232 11.91 -19.36 -16.43
CA PRO A 232 12.16 -19.46 -17.87
C PRO A 232 12.40 -20.91 -18.29
N THR A 233 11.90 -21.27 -19.48
CA THR A 233 12.26 -22.52 -20.17
C THR A 233 12.91 -22.21 -21.51
N ILE A 234 13.51 -23.21 -22.16
CA ILE A 234 14.13 -23.05 -23.50
C ILE A 234 13.11 -22.51 -24.51
N ASP A 235 11.87 -23.02 -24.48
CA ASP A 235 10.79 -22.59 -25.37
C ASP A 235 10.10 -21.28 -24.92
N ARG A 236 10.27 -20.89 -23.65
CA ARG A 236 9.64 -19.71 -23.04
C ARG A 236 10.65 -18.94 -22.17
N PRO A 237 11.68 -18.32 -22.78
CA PRO A 237 12.73 -17.61 -22.04
C PRO A 237 12.29 -16.22 -21.54
N LEU A 238 11.14 -15.71 -21.99
CA LEU A 238 10.64 -14.36 -21.69
C LEU A 238 9.23 -14.42 -21.09
N CYS A 239 8.87 -13.44 -20.25
CA CYS A 239 7.49 -13.29 -19.78
C CYS A 239 6.62 -12.63 -20.87
N ASN A 240 6.27 -13.41 -21.90
CA ASN A 240 5.55 -12.92 -23.08
C ASN A 240 4.31 -13.74 -23.51
N TYR A 241 3.93 -14.75 -22.73
CA TYR A 241 2.87 -15.71 -23.05
C TYR A 241 1.74 -15.69 -21.99
N SER A 242 0.54 -16.11 -22.38
CA SER A 242 -0.63 -16.13 -21.48
C SER A 242 -0.40 -17.05 -20.28
N GLY A 243 -0.73 -16.57 -19.08
CA GLY A 243 -0.50 -17.27 -17.82
C GLY A 243 0.96 -17.27 -17.34
N ALA A 244 1.86 -16.50 -17.98
CA ALA A 244 3.21 -16.30 -17.46
C ALA A 244 3.16 -15.59 -16.09
N ARG A 245 3.64 -16.26 -15.05
CA ARG A 245 3.72 -15.69 -13.70
C ARG A 245 5.01 -14.89 -13.59
N CYS A 246 4.94 -13.60 -13.84
CA CYS A 246 6.03 -12.67 -13.55
C CYS A 246 5.46 -11.49 -12.76
N LEU A 247 5.26 -11.72 -11.45
CA LEU A 247 4.47 -10.86 -10.57
C LEU A 247 5.26 -9.66 -10.04
N TYR A 248 6.59 -9.72 -10.02
CA TYR A 248 7.47 -8.59 -9.66
C TYR A 248 8.06 -7.88 -10.88
N SER A 249 8.03 -8.51 -12.05
CA SER A 249 8.55 -7.96 -13.30
C SER A 249 7.90 -6.62 -13.60
N TYR A 250 8.76 -5.64 -13.87
CA TYR A 250 8.38 -4.24 -13.97
C TYR A 250 7.38 -4.00 -15.10
N ALA A 251 6.29 -3.37 -14.69
CA ALA A 251 5.40 -2.60 -15.52
C ALA A 251 4.71 -1.58 -14.62
N LYS A 252 4.36 -0.44 -15.18
CA LYS A 252 3.75 0.66 -14.43
C LYS A 252 2.58 1.24 -15.19
N ILE A 253 1.44 1.34 -14.53
CA ILE A 253 0.22 1.94 -15.08
C ILE A 253 -0.28 3.02 -14.12
N SER A 254 -1.09 3.94 -14.62
CA SER A 254 -1.61 5.10 -13.89
C SER A 254 -3.08 5.27 -14.23
N ASP A 255 -3.92 5.65 -13.26
CA ASP A 255 -5.38 5.84 -13.37
C ASP A 255 -5.84 7.00 -14.28
N THR A 256 -5.18 7.21 -15.42
CA THR A 256 -5.55 8.21 -16.41
C THR A 256 -5.55 7.57 -17.77
N GLY A 257 -6.57 7.80 -18.58
CA GLY A 257 -6.50 7.59 -20.02
C GLY A 257 -7.29 8.61 -20.82
N LEU A 258 -7.64 9.75 -20.21
CA LEU A 258 -8.17 10.91 -20.91
C LEU A 258 -7.02 11.86 -21.28
N TYR A 259 -7.01 12.34 -22.53
CA TYR A 259 -5.96 13.20 -23.06
C TYR A 259 -6.57 14.44 -23.71
N THR A 260 -5.89 15.56 -23.67
CA THR A 260 -6.17 16.69 -24.57
C THR A 260 -5.74 16.35 -26.00
N GLN A 261 -6.27 17.04 -27.02
CA GLN A 261 -5.75 16.93 -28.40
C GLN A 261 -4.25 17.27 -28.54
N ALA A 262 -3.64 17.96 -27.58
CA ALA A 262 -2.20 18.19 -27.52
C ALA A 262 -1.40 16.95 -27.03
N GLY A 263 -2.07 15.82 -26.74
CA GLY A 263 -1.45 14.60 -26.22
C GLY A 263 -1.11 14.64 -24.73
N VAL A 264 -1.59 15.65 -23.98
CA VAL A 264 -1.34 15.78 -22.54
C VAL A 264 -2.40 14.97 -21.77
N ALA A 265 -1.94 13.99 -20.98
CA ALA A 265 -2.80 13.17 -20.13
C ALA A 265 -3.36 13.95 -18.94
N ILE A 266 -4.61 13.67 -18.57
CA ILE A 266 -5.33 14.31 -17.46
C ILE A 266 -5.35 13.35 -16.29
N ASN A 267 -4.40 13.52 -15.37
CA ASN A 267 -4.37 12.72 -14.14
C ASN A 267 -5.59 13.08 -13.26
N PRO A 268 -6.35 12.10 -12.76
CA PRO A 268 -7.40 12.39 -11.79
C PRO A 268 -6.81 12.96 -10.50
N SER A 269 -7.66 13.64 -9.75
CA SER A 269 -7.39 14.13 -8.39
C SER A 269 -8.58 13.98 -7.45
N GLU A 270 -9.71 13.47 -7.97
CA GLU A 270 -10.98 13.29 -7.27
C GLU A 270 -11.54 11.89 -7.52
N ALA A 271 -12.31 11.39 -6.56
CA ALA A 271 -13.11 10.18 -6.75
C ALA A 271 -14.32 10.44 -7.68
N GLN A 272 -14.94 9.35 -8.15
CA GLN A 272 -16.22 9.32 -8.82
C GLN A 272 -17.33 9.68 -7.84
N LEU A 273 -17.44 10.98 -7.57
CA LEU A 273 -18.46 11.60 -6.73
C LEU A 273 -19.08 12.79 -7.47
N ASP A 274 -20.33 13.11 -7.18
CA ASP A 274 -20.85 14.46 -7.42
C ASP A 274 -20.32 15.42 -6.34
N LEU A 275 -19.36 16.26 -6.74
CA LEU A 275 -18.74 17.23 -5.83
C LEU A 275 -19.65 18.44 -5.56
N SER A 276 -20.68 18.62 -6.39
CA SER A 276 -21.58 19.79 -6.41
C SER A 276 -22.87 19.59 -5.61
N LYS A 277 -23.20 18.35 -5.23
CA LYS A 277 -24.43 17.94 -4.52
C LYS A 277 -25.71 18.27 -5.30
N LYS A 278 -25.64 18.19 -6.63
CA LYS A 278 -26.71 18.49 -7.63
C LYS A 278 -26.85 17.44 -8.73
N GLY A 279 -26.13 16.33 -8.61
CA GLY A 279 -26.00 15.25 -9.59
C GLY A 279 -24.92 15.52 -10.65
N TYR A 280 -24.33 14.44 -11.17
CA TYR A 280 -23.23 14.47 -12.14
C TYR A 280 -23.42 15.40 -13.34
N ALA A 281 -24.64 15.47 -13.88
CA ALA A 281 -24.97 16.28 -15.04
C ALA A 281 -25.02 17.80 -14.75
N GLN A 282 -24.91 18.20 -13.48
CA GLN A 282 -24.87 19.60 -13.03
C GLN A 282 -23.52 19.97 -12.39
N ASP A 283 -22.60 19.01 -12.24
CA ASP A 283 -21.24 19.27 -11.80
C ASP A 283 -20.43 19.92 -12.93
N THR A 284 -19.41 20.71 -12.56
CA THR A 284 -18.65 21.50 -13.54
C THR A 284 -17.74 20.60 -14.38
N GLN A 285 -17.51 20.96 -15.64
CA GLN A 285 -16.54 20.27 -16.50
C GLN A 285 -15.14 20.20 -15.85
N ALA A 286 -14.72 21.27 -15.17
CA ALA A 286 -13.45 21.32 -14.45
C ALA A 286 -13.37 20.33 -13.28
N ASN A 287 -14.52 19.92 -12.70
CA ASN A 287 -14.60 18.85 -11.71
C ASN A 287 -14.66 17.48 -12.40
N ASN A 288 -15.49 17.31 -13.43
CA ASN A 288 -15.62 16.04 -14.15
C ASN A 288 -14.29 15.56 -14.75
N LEU A 289 -13.47 16.47 -15.27
CA LEU A 289 -12.12 16.15 -15.77
C LEU A 289 -11.12 15.70 -14.68
N LYS A 290 -11.41 15.94 -13.39
CA LYS A 290 -10.58 15.48 -12.26
C LYS A 290 -10.98 14.10 -11.72
N LYS A 291 -12.14 13.57 -12.11
CA LYS A 291 -12.69 12.33 -11.55
C LYS A 291 -11.98 11.10 -12.10
N CYS A 292 -11.88 10.07 -11.27
CA CYS A 292 -11.51 8.72 -11.70
C CYS A 292 -12.35 8.22 -12.89
N LEU A 293 -11.70 7.63 -13.89
CA LEU A 293 -12.35 7.00 -15.02
C LEU A 293 -12.87 5.59 -14.63
N PRO A 294 -14.00 5.13 -15.20
CA PRO A 294 -14.61 3.85 -14.82
C PRO A 294 -13.74 2.66 -15.26
N ASP A 295 -13.47 1.71 -14.36
CA ASP A 295 -12.67 0.52 -14.67
C ASP A 295 -13.49 -0.58 -15.37
N ASN A 296 -14.04 -0.25 -16.53
CA ASN A 296 -14.82 -1.13 -17.38
C ASN A 296 -14.91 -0.58 -18.81
N ASN A 297 -15.59 -1.32 -19.69
CA ASN A 297 -15.84 -0.95 -21.08
C ASN A 297 -17.22 -0.31 -21.31
N SER A 298 -17.93 0.12 -20.25
CA SER A 298 -19.25 0.75 -20.37
C SER A 298 -19.16 2.22 -20.79
N ARG A 299 -19.65 2.51 -22.01
CA ARG A 299 -19.79 3.87 -22.53
C ARG A 299 -20.78 4.70 -21.71
N ASP A 300 -21.85 4.10 -21.19
CA ASP A 300 -22.82 4.79 -20.33
C ASP A 300 -22.17 5.30 -19.04
N ASN A 301 -21.35 4.48 -18.38
CA ASN A 301 -20.64 4.88 -17.17
C ASN A 301 -19.64 6.01 -17.45
N LEU A 302 -18.92 5.94 -18.57
CA LEU A 302 -18.00 7.00 -18.99
C LEU A 302 -18.72 8.32 -19.30
N ARG A 303 -19.85 8.26 -20.03
CA ARG A 303 -20.71 9.41 -20.34
C ARG A 303 -21.15 10.11 -19.06
N ASP A 304 -21.72 9.34 -18.13
CA ASP A 304 -22.30 9.87 -16.89
C ASP A 304 -21.24 10.45 -15.96
N ILE A 305 -20.06 9.80 -15.81
CA ILE A 305 -18.95 10.31 -14.98
C ILE A 305 -18.39 11.64 -15.52
N LEU A 306 -18.26 11.76 -16.85
CA LEU A 306 -17.76 12.97 -17.50
C LEU A 306 -18.83 14.08 -17.64
N GLY A 307 -20.11 13.77 -17.37
CA GLY A 307 -21.23 14.70 -17.50
C GLY A 307 -21.50 15.15 -18.95
N VAL A 308 -21.27 14.27 -19.93
CA VAL A 308 -21.49 14.54 -21.37
C VAL A 308 -22.73 13.81 -21.88
N ILE A 309 -23.13 14.02 -23.13
CA ILE A 309 -24.23 13.29 -23.80
C ILE A 309 -23.70 12.41 -24.93
N ASP A 310 -24.46 11.42 -25.40
CA ASP A 310 -23.99 10.46 -26.41
C ASP A 310 -23.60 11.08 -27.76
N ALA A 311 -24.20 12.21 -28.13
CA ALA A 311 -23.84 12.96 -29.34
C ALA A 311 -22.40 13.50 -29.32
N ASN A 312 -21.76 13.54 -28.15
CA ASN A 312 -20.44 14.10 -27.95
C ASN A 312 -19.30 13.11 -28.27
N PHE A 313 -19.60 11.81 -28.39
CA PHE A 313 -18.61 10.78 -28.69
C PHE A 313 -18.50 10.55 -30.20
N ASN A 314 -17.37 10.91 -30.79
CA ASN A 314 -17.09 10.67 -32.19
C ASN A 314 -16.53 9.26 -32.41
N GLY A 315 -17.44 8.28 -32.50
CA GLY A 315 -17.12 6.88 -32.80
C GLY A 315 -17.74 5.87 -31.84
N SER A 316 -17.40 4.60 -32.05
CA SER A 316 -17.95 3.43 -31.32
C SER A 316 -16.90 2.61 -30.56
N GLY A 317 -15.65 3.08 -30.49
CA GLY A 317 -14.51 2.33 -29.94
C GLY A 317 -13.79 3.04 -28.79
N PHE A 318 -12.50 2.72 -28.64
CA PHE A 318 -11.56 3.36 -27.70
C PHE A 318 -10.47 4.05 -28.52
N GLY A 319 -9.91 5.15 -28.02
CA GLY A 319 -9.31 6.19 -28.87
C GLY A 319 -10.40 7.04 -29.55
N VAL A 320 -11.50 7.30 -28.83
CA VAL A 320 -12.60 8.17 -29.28
C VAL A 320 -12.38 9.60 -28.81
N ASP A 321 -12.63 10.54 -29.72
CA ASP A 321 -12.75 11.95 -29.41
C ASP A 321 -14.09 12.23 -28.71
N ILE A 322 -14.02 12.86 -27.54
CA ILE A 322 -15.15 13.32 -26.73
C ILE A 322 -15.17 14.84 -26.78
N THR A 323 -16.16 15.42 -27.44
CA THR A 323 -16.36 16.88 -27.49
C THR A 323 -17.15 17.32 -26.26
N PHE A 324 -16.60 18.18 -25.42
CA PHE A 324 -17.32 18.70 -24.25
C PHE A 324 -18.24 19.87 -24.62
N PRO A 325 -19.18 20.29 -23.75
CA PRO A 325 -20.12 21.38 -24.02
C PRO A 325 -19.47 22.75 -24.32
N ASP A 326 -18.20 22.94 -23.92
CA ASP A 326 -17.38 24.11 -24.23
C ASP A 326 -16.71 24.06 -25.63
N GLY A 327 -16.91 22.96 -26.37
CA GLY A 327 -16.30 22.70 -27.67
C GLY A 327 -14.87 22.15 -27.61
N GLN A 328 -14.30 21.90 -26.42
CA GLN A 328 -13.00 21.24 -26.30
C GLN A 328 -13.11 19.75 -26.57
N VAL A 329 -12.09 19.17 -27.21
CA VAL A 329 -12.08 17.76 -27.58
C VAL A 329 -10.99 17.03 -26.78
N TYR A 330 -11.38 15.88 -26.23
CA TYR A 330 -10.50 15.02 -25.43
C TYR A 330 -10.53 13.59 -25.96
N GLU A 331 -9.36 12.97 -26.06
CA GLU A 331 -9.23 11.59 -26.54
C GLU A 331 -9.26 10.62 -25.36
N TYR A 332 -10.19 9.67 -25.36
CA TYR A 332 -10.27 8.63 -24.33
C TYR A 332 -9.64 7.31 -24.78
N ARG A 333 -8.56 6.91 -24.12
CA ARG A 333 -7.75 5.71 -24.37
C ARG A 333 -7.90 4.62 -23.28
N GLY A 334 -9.03 4.58 -22.58
CA GLY A 334 -9.28 3.65 -21.47
C GLY A 334 -9.11 4.30 -20.08
N PRO A 335 -9.28 3.55 -18.98
CA PRO A 335 -9.14 4.09 -17.62
C PRO A 335 -7.67 4.19 -17.18
N PHE A 336 -6.76 3.45 -17.82
CA PHE A 336 -5.34 3.40 -17.45
C PHE A 336 -4.40 3.81 -18.60
N ARG A 337 -3.28 4.45 -18.22
CA ARG A 337 -2.15 4.78 -19.10
C ARG A 337 -0.97 3.90 -18.71
N ALA A 338 -0.39 3.25 -19.71
CA ALA A 338 0.92 2.64 -19.60
C ALA A 338 2.03 3.70 -19.43
N ILE A 339 2.86 3.55 -18.41
CA ILE A 339 4.04 4.39 -18.15
C ILE A 339 5.28 3.64 -18.66
N ASN A 340 5.99 4.23 -19.61
CA ASN A 340 7.19 3.68 -20.25
C ASN A 340 7.06 2.20 -20.69
N PRO A 341 6.06 1.84 -21.50
CA PRO A 341 5.82 0.44 -21.92
C PRO A 341 6.98 -0.24 -22.64
N GLN A 342 7.87 0.54 -23.28
CA GLN A 342 9.08 0.01 -23.93
C GLN A 342 10.07 -0.59 -22.92
N ASP A 343 10.08 -0.08 -21.69
CA ASP A 343 10.92 -0.54 -20.59
C ASP A 343 10.26 -1.65 -19.76
N TRP A 344 9.10 -2.16 -20.16
CA TRP A 344 8.40 -3.22 -19.43
C TRP A 344 9.08 -4.58 -19.63
N GLU A 345 9.13 -5.32 -18.52
CA GLU A 345 9.72 -6.66 -18.41
C GLU A 345 8.67 -7.75 -18.70
N ILE A 346 7.38 -7.36 -18.78
CA ILE A 346 6.24 -8.16 -19.21
C ILE A 346 5.77 -7.70 -20.59
N LYS A 347 5.53 -8.63 -21.52
CA LYS A 347 5.23 -8.35 -22.94
C LYS A 347 4.15 -9.28 -23.48
N GLY A 348 3.68 -9.06 -24.70
CA GLY A 348 2.79 -9.99 -25.42
C GLY A 348 1.63 -10.49 -24.56
N ASN A 349 1.19 -11.74 -24.74
CA ASN A 349 0.02 -12.26 -24.03
C ASN A 349 0.19 -12.37 -22.50
N ALA A 350 1.34 -11.99 -21.91
CA ALA A 350 1.54 -11.98 -20.46
C ALA A 350 0.98 -10.73 -19.76
N ILE A 351 0.85 -9.57 -20.42
CA ILE A 351 0.28 -8.36 -19.78
C ILE A 351 -1.24 -8.51 -19.52
N TRP A 352 -1.87 -9.54 -20.09
CA TRP A 352 -3.28 -9.89 -19.89
C TRP A 352 -3.42 -11.22 -19.15
N GLY A 353 -4.14 -11.22 -18.04
CA GLY A 353 -4.43 -12.41 -17.24
C GLY A 353 -5.91 -12.49 -16.88
N PRO A 354 -6.78 -12.94 -17.80
CA PRO A 354 -8.20 -13.15 -17.49
C PRO A 354 -8.34 -14.20 -16.38
N VAL A 355 -9.06 -13.85 -15.32
CA VAL A 355 -9.35 -14.77 -14.22
C VAL A 355 -10.48 -15.70 -14.62
N SER A 356 -10.32 -17.00 -14.39
CA SER A 356 -11.34 -18.02 -14.66
C SER A 356 -11.19 -19.21 -13.73
N SER A 357 -12.09 -20.19 -13.82
CA SER A 357 -12.04 -21.40 -13.00
C SER A 357 -10.71 -22.18 -13.12
N SER A 358 -10.03 -22.05 -14.26
CA SER A 358 -8.74 -22.70 -14.55
C SER A 358 -7.53 -21.75 -14.56
N GLN A 359 -7.72 -20.44 -14.40
CA GLN A 359 -6.64 -19.44 -14.48
C GLN A 359 -6.72 -18.44 -13.33
N SER A 360 -5.67 -18.41 -12.51
CA SER A 360 -5.50 -17.42 -11.43
C SER A 360 -5.02 -16.07 -11.98
N ALA A 361 -5.25 -15.01 -11.20
CA ALA A 361 -4.82 -13.65 -11.48
C ALA A 361 -3.32 -13.56 -11.86
N THR A 362 -3.03 -13.01 -13.04
CA THR A 362 -1.70 -12.80 -13.62
C THR A 362 -1.72 -11.55 -14.51
N GLY A 363 -0.57 -11.09 -15.03
CA GLY A 363 -0.53 -9.92 -15.92
C GLY A 363 -0.84 -8.58 -15.23
N LEU A 364 -1.32 -7.60 -15.99
CA LEU A 364 -1.63 -6.23 -15.53
C LEU A 364 -3.11 -5.91 -15.60
N PHE A 365 -3.76 -6.38 -16.67
CA PHE A 365 -5.18 -6.21 -16.94
C PHE A 365 -5.87 -7.58 -17.03
N THR A 366 -7.14 -7.67 -16.64
CA THR A 366 -7.97 -8.85 -16.91
C THR A 366 -8.38 -8.91 -18.37
N SER A 367 -8.55 -7.75 -19.04
CA SER A 367 -9.06 -7.65 -20.42
C SER A 367 -8.38 -6.56 -21.25
N SER A 368 -8.29 -6.78 -22.56
CA SER A 368 -7.81 -5.79 -23.54
C SER A 368 -8.96 -4.94 -24.09
N PHE A 369 -8.67 -3.70 -24.49
CA PHE A 369 -9.56 -2.96 -25.38
C PHE A 369 -9.21 -3.27 -26.84
N GLY A 370 -9.77 -4.36 -27.38
CA GLY A 370 -9.43 -4.87 -28.73
C GLY A 370 -9.66 -3.92 -29.92
N ASN A 371 -10.24 -2.73 -29.70
CA ASN A 371 -10.58 -1.74 -30.72
C ASN A 371 -9.82 -0.40 -30.58
N ALA A 372 -8.74 -0.32 -29.79
CA ALA A 372 -7.95 0.91 -29.68
C ALA A 372 -7.37 1.34 -31.04
N THR A 373 -7.53 2.62 -31.40
CA THR A 373 -6.95 3.19 -32.62
C THR A 373 -5.50 3.66 -32.37
N GLY A 374 -4.59 3.41 -33.32
CA GLY A 374 -3.17 3.78 -33.23
C GLY A 374 -2.23 2.66 -32.76
N ASP A 375 -1.20 2.37 -33.58
CA ASP A 375 -0.36 1.17 -33.43
C ASP A 375 0.63 1.20 -32.25
N LEU A 376 0.87 2.35 -31.62
CA LEU A 376 1.73 2.44 -30.42
C LEU A 376 0.98 2.17 -29.11
N PHE A 377 -0.35 2.14 -29.10
CA PHE A 377 -1.16 2.08 -27.88
C PHE A 377 -2.04 0.82 -27.77
N LYS A 378 -2.40 0.18 -28.89
CA LYS A 378 -3.14 -1.10 -28.92
C LYS A 378 -2.56 -2.16 -27.97
N ASP A 379 -1.24 -2.25 -27.92
CA ASP A 379 -0.53 -3.28 -27.16
C ASP A 379 -0.39 -2.98 -25.65
N TYR A 380 -0.94 -1.86 -25.15
CA TYR A 380 -0.73 -1.44 -23.76
C TYR A 380 -1.98 -0.81 -23.09
N VAL A 381 -3.17 -1.06 -23.66
CA VAL A 381 -4.44 -0.47 -23.21
C VAL A 381 -5.44 -1.58 -22.84
N GLY A 382 -5.93 -1.55 -21.59
CA GLY A 382 -6.83 -2.55 -21.03
C GLY A 382 -7.68 -2.01 -19.87
N TYR A 383 -8.58 -2.85 -19.37
CA TYR A 383 -9.46 -2.60 -18.23
C TYR A 383 -9.53 -3.82 -17.31
N GLY A 384 -10.14 -3.63 -16.14
CA GLY A 384 -10.05 -4.52 -15.00
C GLY A 384 -8.59 -4.66 -14.59
N ALA A 385 -7.95 -3.60 -14.11
CA ALA A 385 -6.56 -3.71 -13.70
C ALA A 385 -6.42 -4.52 -12.41
N PHE A 386 -5.29 -5.20 -12.26
CA PHE A 386 -4.85 -5.74 -10.97
C PHE A 386 -4.21 -4.68 -10.07
N LEU A 387 -4.32 -3.38 -10.41
CA LEU A 387 -3.72 -2.29 -9.64
C LEU A 387 -4.34 -2.18 -8.24
N PHE A 388 -3.52 -2.17 -7.19
CA PHE A 388 -4.00 -2.22 -5.81
C PHE A 388 -4.51 -0.85 -5.28
N PRO A 389 -5.52 -0.83 -4.39
CA PRO A 389 -6.56 -1.85 -4.26
C PRO A 389 -7.40 -1.88 -5.54
N ARG A 390 -7.86 -3.06 -5.99
CA ARG A 390 -8.65 -3.15 -7.24
C ARG A 390 -9.98 -2.41 -7.13
N ILE A 391 -10.50 -2.37 -5.90
CA ILE A 391 -11.81 -1.85 -5.49
C ILE A 391 -11.75 -1.44 -4.02
N GLY A 392 -12.72 -0.65 -3.57
CA GLY A 392 -12.88 -0.38 -2.15
C GLY A 392 -14.17 0.36 -1.84
N VAL A 393 -14.32 0.75 -0.58
CA VAL A 393 -15.52 1.38 -0.01
C VAL A 393 -15.14 2.75 0.52
N LEU A 394 -16.00 3.75 0.31
CA LEU A 394 -15.83 5.10 0.84
C LEU A 394 -16.90 5.39 1.88
N ASN A 395 -16.52 6.02 2.98
CA ASN A 395 -17.51 6.66 3.86
C ASN A 395 -17.81 8.06 3.32
N LEU A 396 -19.09 8.32 3.00
CA LEU A 396 -19.61 9.55 2.39
C LEU A 396 -20.79 10.12 3.18
N SER A 397 -21.07 11.41 2.97
CA SER A 397 -22.32 12.03 3.41
C SER A 397 -23.55 11.58 2.58
N GLN A 398 -24.75 11.86 3.08
CA GLN A 398 -26.02 11.51 2.39
C GLN A 398 -26.22 12.31 1.10
N ASN A 399 -26.96 11.74 0.14
CA ASN A 399 -27.33 12.35 -1.15
C ASN A 399 -26.13 12.76 -2.02
N ILE A 400 -24.99 12.06 -1.89
CA ILE A 400 -23.88 12.16 -2.84
C ILE A 400 -24.04 11.09 -3.91
N ASP A 401 -24.27 11.50 -5.16
CA ASP A 401 -24.22 10.59 -6.31
C ASP A 401 -22.80 10.02 -6.44
N HIS A 402 -22.70 8.72 -6.63
CA HIS A 402 -21.44 7.99 -6.82
C HIS A 402 -21.66 6.75 -7.68
N PHE A 403 -20.57 6.09 -8.10
CA PHE A 403 -20.62 4.81 -8.83
C PHE A 403 -20.16 3.66 -7.94
N SER A 404 -21.08 2.75 -7.61
CA SER A 404 -20.81 1.56 -6.81
C SER A 404 -21.53 0.32 -7.36
N SER A 405 -21.25 -0.84 -6.77
CA SER A 405 -21.97 -2.09 -6.99
C SER A 405 -22.03 -2.87 -5.67
N GLU A 406 -23.18 -3.49 -5.38
CA GLU A 406 -23.32 -4.43 -4.24
C GLU A 406 -22.36 -5.63 -4.38
N LEU A 407 -21.92 -5.95 -5.61
CA LEU A 407 -20.97 -7.01 -5.91
C LEU A 407 -19.55 -6.43 -6.10
N PRO A 408 -18.53 -6.91 -5.37
CA PRO A 408 -17.17 -6.36 -5.39
C PRO A 408 -16.59 -6.01 -6.76
N LEU A 409 -16.59 -6.95 -7.72
CA LEU A 409 -16.12 -6.72 -9.09
C LEU A 409 -17.27 -6.67 -10.12
N GLY A 410 -18.52 -6.50 -9.68
CA GLY A 410 -19.70 -6.39 -10.55
C GLY A 410 -19.73 -5.10 -11.38
N VAL A 411 -20.69 -4.94 -12.29
CA VAL A 411 -20.83 -3.67 -13.02
C VAL A 411 -21.31 -2.59 -12.06
N ARG A 412 -20.61 -1.44 -12.03
CA ARG A 412 -20.97 -0.29 -11.19
C ARG A 412 -22.07 0.52 -11.89
N SER A 413 -23.02 1.02 -11.12
CA SER A 413 -24.09 1.91 -11.57
C SER A 413 -24.10 3.18 -10.74
N LYS A 414 -24.73 4.24 -11.25
CA LYS A 414 -24.91 5.49 -10.52
C LYS A 414 -25.96 5.30 -9.43
N THR A 415 -25.59 5.57 -8.19
CA THR A 415 -26.46 5.49 -7.01
C THR A 415 -26.13 6.61 -6.02
N ALA A 416 -26.90 6.74 -4.94
CA ALA A 416 -26.67 7.74 -3.88
C ALA A 416 -27.07 7.18 -2.51
N LEU A 417 -26.33 7.58 -1.46
CA LEU A 417 -26.63 7.16 -0.10
C LEU A 417 -27.85 7.89 0.47
N LEU A 418 -28.91 7.14 0.84
CA LEU A 418 -30.09 7.70 1.52
C LEU A 418 -29.77 8.23 2.93
N SER A 419 -28.70 7.74 3.54
CA SER A 419 -28.16 8.16 4.84
C SER A 419 -26.64 8.07 4.78
N GLY A 420 -25.92 9.06 5.30
CA GLY A 420 -24.46 9.09 5.24
C GLY A 420 -23.83 7.92 6.00
N GLY A 421 -22.82 7.30 5.40
CA GLY A 421 -22.26 6.02 5.79
C GLY A 421 -21.32 5.48 4.71
N ASP A 422 -21.07 4.18 4.74
CA ASP A 422 -20.24 3.51 3.75
C ASP A 422 -21.01 3.25 2.43
N THR A 423 -20.33 3.42 1.29
CA THR A 423 -20.82 3.01 -0.02
C THR A 423 -20.78 1.50 -0.20
N ASP A 424 -21.44 0.99 -1.24
CA ASP A 424 -21.07 -0.32 -1.79
C ASP A 424 -19.69 -0.23 -2.50
N TYR A 425 -19.30 -1.28 -3.23
CA TYR A 425 -17.96 -1.37 -3.81
C TYR A 425 -17.78 -0.43 -5.00
N MET A 426 -16.84 0.50 -4.87
CA MET A 426 -16.41 1.45 -5.89
C MET A 426 -15.10 1.01 -6.56
N ASP A 427 -14.80 1.58 -7.73
CA ASP A 427 -13.52 1.34 -8.43
C ASP A 427 -12.31 1.75 -7.58
N GLY A 428 -11.22 0.97 -7.66
CA GLY A 428 -10.02 1.16 -6.84
C GLY A 428 -9.33 2.53 -7.00
N CYS A 429 -9.52 3.19 -8.14
CA CYS A 429 -9.02 4.55 -8.37
C CYS A 429 -9.53 5.53 -7.30
N ASN A 430 -10.79 5.36 -6.87
CA ASN A 430 -11.42 6.24 -5.87
C ASN A 430 -10.65 6.23 -4.55
N VAL A 431 -10.24 5.05 -4.09
CA VAL A 431 -9.41 4.89 -2.89
C VAL A 431 -7.99 5.40 -3.13
N ARG A 432 -7.40 5.14 -4.31
CA ARG A 432 -6.07 5.64 -4.68
C ARG A 432 -5.97 7.16 -4.64
N MET A 433 -6.97 7.88 -5.17
CA MET A 433 -6.96 9.36 -5.20
C MET A 433 -7.13 9.97 -3.82
N LEU A 434 -8.04 9.46 -2.99
CA LEU A 434 -8.27 9.96 -1.64
C LEU A 434 -7.10 9.63 -0.69
N GLY A 435 -6.36 8.55 -0.97
CA GLY A 435 -5.19 8.09 -0.22
C GLY A 435 -3.83 8.55 -0.79
N TYR A 436 -3.78 9.54 -1.68
CA TYR A 436 -2.53 10.00 -2.31
C TYR A 436 -1.91 11.22 -1.61
N ASP A 437 -0.64 11.09 -1.21
CA ASP A 437 0.16 12.18 -0.66
C ASP A 437 0.93 12.91 -1.78
N THR A 438 0.52 14.15 -2.03
CA THR A 438 1.13 15.06 -3.00
C THR A 438 2.52 15.54 -2.62
N TYR A 439 2.91 15.53 -1.34
CA TYR A 439 4.23 15.96 -0.89
C TYR A 439 5.27 14.85 -1.07
N ALA A 440 4.92 13.62 -0.69
CA ALA A 440 5.76 12.44 -0.91
C ALA A 440 5.72 11.96 -2.38
N ASN A 441 4.65 12.30 -3.12
CA ASN A 441 4.30 11.70 -4.42
C ASN A 441 4.10 10.16 -4.26
N GLU A 442 3.44 9.74 -3.18
CA GLU A 442 3.22 8.35 -2.79
C GLU A 442 1.73 8.11 -2.44
N GLY A 443 1.16 7.00 -2.89
CA GLY A 443 -0.22 6.60 -2.58
C GLY A 443 -0.31 5.24 -1.90
N ILE A 444 -1.53 4.77 -1.63
CA ILE A 444 -1.81 3.40 -1.12
C ILE A 444 -1.24 2.29 -2.02
N VAL A 445 -1.09 2.58 -3.32
CA VAL A 445 -0.52 1.66 -4.31
C VAL A 445 1.01 1.69 -4.36
N SER A 446 1.67 2.73 -3.84
CA SER A 446 3.10 2.94 -4.07
C SER A 446 3.97 1.98 -3.27
N CYS A 447 4.99 1.42 -3.93
CA CYS A 447 5.92 0.47 -3.33
C CYS A 447 7.34 0.52 -3.90
N ASN A 448 8.23 -0.20 -3.23
CA ASN A 448 9.51 -0.66 -3.77
C ASN A 448 9.76 -2.11 -3.34
N VAL A 449 10.68 -2.83 -3.97
CA VAL A 449 10.95 -4.25 -3.64
C VAL A 449 12.38 -4.63 -3.95
N THR A 450 12.96 -5.54 -3.16
CA THR A 450 14.33 -5.99 -3.38
C THR A 450 14.47 -6.91 -4.59
N ALA A 451 15.40 -6.57 -5.48
CA ALA A 451 15.88 -7.45 -6.53
C ALA A 451 16.63 -8.65 -5.92
N LYS A 452 17.53 -8.35 -4.97
CA LYS A 452 18.33 -9.32 -4.21
C LYS A 452 18.57 -8.83 -2.78
N ILE A 453 18.83 -9.79 -1.89
CA ILE A 453 19.30 -9.58 -0.52
C ILE A 453 20.63 -10.33 -0.37
N GLU A 454 21.66 -9.66 0.12
CA GLU A 454 23.02 -10.19 0.23
C GLU A 454 23.53 -10.11 1.67
N LEU A 455 24.25 -11.13 2.11
CA LEU A 455 25.12 -11.04 3.27
C LEU A 455 26.50 -10.61 2.77
N ILE A 456 27.04 -9.54 3.34
CA ILE A 456 28.39 -9.07 3.02
C ILE A 456 29.22 -8.94 4.31
N ASN A 457 30.51 -9.22 4.21
CA ASN A 457 31.50 -8.85 5.22
C ASN A 457 32.35 -7.70 4.68
N ILE A 458 32.59 -6.71 5.53
CA ILE A 458 33.38 -5.52 5.20
C ILE A 458 34.63 -5.57 6.09
N ASP A 459 35.81 -5.70 5.50
CA ASP A 459 37.06 -5.68 6.27
C ASP A 459 37.29 -4.25 6.82
N GLN A 460 37.40 -4.11 8.13
CA GLN A 460 37.59 -2.81 8.78
C GLN A 460 38.95 -2.14 8.47
N ASN A 461 39.94 -2.90 7.99
CA ASN A 461 41.29 -2.41 7.73
C ASN A 461 41.48 -1.97 6.27
N SER A 462 40.88 -2.67 5.31
CA SER A 462 40.99 -2.33 3.88
C SER A 462 39.73 -1.70 3.28
N GLY A 463 38.56 -1.90 3.90
CA GLY A 463 37.26 -1.54 3.33
C GLY A 463 36.75 -2.48 2.25
N ASP A 464 37.43 -3.62 2.01
CA ASP A 464 37.02 -4.57 0.98
C ASP A 464 35.71 -5.27 1.35
N GLU A 465 34.78 -5.32 0.40
CA GLU A 465 33.52 -6.05 0.53
C GLU A 465 33.65 -7.48 -0.03
N THR A 466 33.19 -8.45 0.76
CA THR A 466 33.06 -9.85 0.32
C THR A 466 31.62 -10.33 0.47
N VAL A 467 31.01 -10.82 -0.62
CA VAL A 467 29.66 -11.39 -0.57
C VAL A 467 29.75 -12.82 -0.02
N LEU A 468 29.07 -13.05 1.09
CA LEU A 468 29.04 -14.34 1.81
C LEU A 468 27.85 -15.21 1.38
N ALA A 469 26.72 -14.57 1.06
CA ALA A 469 25.51 -15.22 0.58
C ALA A 469 24.67 -14.24 -0.23
N SER A 470 23.87 -14.73 -1.18
CA SER A 470 22.96 -13.91 -1.99
C SER A 470 21.67 -14.65 -2.25
N SER A 471 20.54 -13.95 -2.22
CA SER A 471 19.22 -14.50 -2.54
C SER A 471 18.40 -13.53 -3.40
N THR A 472 17.92 -14.02 -4.54
CA THR A 472 16.89 -13.37 -5.38
C THR A 472 15.49 -13.90 -5.08
N SER A 473 15.37 -15.04 -4.39
CA SER A 473 14.10 -15.64 -3.97
C SER A 473 13.48 -14.89 -2.79
N LEU A 474 14.29 -14.27 -1.93
CA LEU A 474 13.80 -13.44 -0.83
C LEU A 474 13.43 -12.03 -1.29
N LYS A 475 12.28 -11.55 -0.81
CA LYS A 475 11.71 -10.24 -1.17
C LYS A 475 11.32 -9.46 0.08
N LEU A 476 12.04 -8.37 0.32
CA LEU A 476 11.55 -7.29 1.17
C LEU A 476 10.82 -6.28 0.28
N GLN A 477 9.51 -6.19 0.46
CA GLN A 477 8.64 -5.22 -0.19
C GLN A 477 8.44 -4.05 0.78
N LEU A 478 8.67 -2.83 0.30
CA LEU A 478 8.40 -1.61 1.02
C LEU A 478 7.14 -0.97 0.47
N VAL A 479 6.26 -0.53 1.35
CA VAL A 479 5.06 0.25 1.03
C VAL A 479 5.16 1.63 1.68
N ARG A 480 4.18 2.51 1.38
CA ARG A 480 4.10 3.86 1.96
C ARG A 480 4.25 3.84 3.48
N ALA A 481 4.61 4.99 4.04
CA ALA A 481 4.67 5.15 5.48
C ALA A 481 3.33 4.73 6.11
N SER A 482 3.38 3.90 7.15
CA SER A 482 2.20 3.47 7.88
C SER A 482 1.61 4.67 8.60
N ASN A 483 0.27 4.76 8.55
CA ASN A 483 -0.50 5.73 9.33
C ASN A 483 -0.42 5.44 10.83
N THR A 484 -0.05 4.22 11.22
CA THR A 484 0.16 3.78 12.60
C THR A 484 1.61 3.37 12.85
N ASP A 485 2.13 3.63 14.05
CA ASP A 485 3.40 3.05 14.50
C ASP A 485 3.28 1.53 14.77
N TYR A 486 4.39 0.87 15.09
CA TYR A 486 4.41 -0.56 15.40
C TYR A 486 3.64 -0.94 16.70
N LEU A 487 3.17 0.06 17.46
CA LEU A 487 2.32 -0.07 18.65
C LEU A 487 0.84 0.26 18.34
N GLY A 488 0.51 0.53 17.07
CA GLY A 488 -0.84 0.85 16.61
C GLY A 488 -1.28 2.32 16.79
N LYS A 489 -0.38 3.24 17.13
CA LYS A 489 -0.72 4.66 17.37
C LYS A 489 -0.67 5.48 16.08
N GLU A 490 -1.70 6.29 15.84
CA GLU A 490 -1.81 7.10 14.62
C GLU A 490 -0.80 8.26 14.53
N VAL A 491 -0.34 8.53 13.31
CA VAL A 491 0.45 9.71 12.93
C VAL A 491 -0.45 10.65 12.12
N LEU A 492 -1.02 11.64 12.84
CA LEU A 492 -2.25 12.36 12.48
C LEU A 492 -2.30 13.17 11.16
N PHE A 493 -1.18 13.50 10.52
CA PHE A 493 -1.18 14.48 9.41
C PHE A 493 -1.25 13.84 8.01
N THR A 494 -0.59 12.69 7.80
CA THR A 494 -0.61 11.96 6.52
C THR A 494 -1.67 10.87 6.46
N SER A 495 -2.41 10.66 7.56
CA SER A 495 -3.45 9.62 7.70
C SER A 495 -4.82 10.03 7.13
N MET A 496 -5.09 11.33 7.01
CA MET A 496 -6.42 11.86 6.68
C MET A 496 -6.73 11.75 5.18
N LYS A 497 -7.98 11.41 4.82
CA LYS A 497 -8.46 11.42 3.43
C LYS A 497 -8.24 12.79 2.80
N LYS A 498 -7.73 12.83 1.56
CA LYS A 498 -7.72 14.05 0.74
C LYS A 498 -9.14 14.43 0.31
N CYS A 499 -9.43 15.73 0.18
CA CYS A 499 -10.68 16.23 -0.36
C CYS A 499 -10.48 17.61 -1.03
N THR A 500 -11.46 18.05 -1.83
CA THR A 500 -11.64 19.47 -2.21
C THR A 500 -13.04 20.00 -1.87
N SER A 501 -13.98 19.10 -1.60
CA SER A 501 -15.36 19.36 -1.15
C SER A 501 -15.68 18.41 -0.01
N SER A 502 -16.53 18.79 0.94
CA SER A 502 -16.97 17.84 2.00
C SER A 502 -17.90 16.75 1.44
N ALA A 503 -18.28 16.80 0.16
CA ALA A 503 -18.86 15.67 -0.56
C ALA A 503 -17.92 14.44 -0.56
N SER A 504 -16.59 14.66 -0.58
CA SER A 504 -15.57 13.61 -0.53
C SER A 504 -15.27 13.10 0.89
N CYS A 505 -16.00 13.60 1.90
CA CYS A 505 -15.80 13.29 3.31
C CYS A 505 -17.00 12.54 3.90
N GLY A 506 -16.76 11.85 5.02
CA GLY A 506 -17.72 11.03 5.73
C GLY A 506 -18.83 11.83 6.42
N ASN A 507 -19.82 11.11 6.92
CA ASN A 507 -20.90 11.74 7.69
C ASN A 507 -20.36 12.28 9.03
N GLY A 508 -20.52 13.58 9.27
CA GLY A 508 -19.91 14.26 10.41
C GLY A 508 -18.53 14.88 10.13
N GLU A 509 -17.98 14.73 8.92
CA GLU A 509 -16.71 15.36 8.52
C GLU A 509 -16.93 16.65 7.68
N CYS A 510 -15.88 17.47 7.59
CA CYS A 510 -15.73 18.66 6.73
C CYS A 510 -14.44 18.59 5.93
N CYS A 511 -14.44 19.09 4.70
CA CYS A 511 -13.20 19.34 3.99
C CYS A 511 -12.54 20.65 4.45
N TYR A 512 -11.28 20.57 4.89
CA TYR A 512 -10.48 21.71 5.34
C TYR A 512 -8.98 21.46 5.13
N ASN A 513 -8.26 22.44 4.55
CA ASN A 513 -6.86 22.30 4.10
C ASN A 513 -6.60 21.01 3.29
N ASP A 514 -7.46 20.76 2.31
CA ASP A 514 -7.49 19.57 1.45
C ASP A 514 -7.57 18.22 2.19
N ARG A 515 -8.07 18.19 3.44
CA ARG A 515 -8.25 16.97 4.25
C ARG A 515 -9.62 16.90 4.91
N CYS A 516 -10.14 15.69 5.11
CA CYS A 516 -11.41 15.47 5.82
C CYS A 516 -11.22 15.45 7.33
N TRP A 517 -11.77 16.44 8.05
CA TRP A 517 -11.71 16.57 9.50
C TRP A 517 -13.08 16.34 10.15
N ASP A 518 -13.12 15.77 11.35
CA ASP A 518 -14.33 15.70 12.17
C ASP A 518 -14.87 17.11 12.50
N LYS A 519 -16.19 17.32 12.37
CA LYS A 519 -16.89 18.58 12.70
C LYS A 519 -16.80 18.99 14.18
N ALA A 520 -16.48 18.06 15.08
CA ALA A 520 -16.15 18.36 16.47
C ALA A 520 -14.79 19.06 16.63
N LEU A 521 -13.88 18.88 15.65
CA LEU A 521 -12.58 19.55 15.57
C LEU A 521 -12.66 20.83 14.73
N VAL A 522 -13.36 20.80 13.60
CA VAL A 522 -13.52 21.94 12.68
C VAL A 522 -14.98 22.38 12.63
N SER A 523 -15.31 23.47 13.32
CA SER A 523 -16.71 23.83 13.64
C SER A 523 -17.60 24.32 12.47
N ARG A 524 -17.03 24.55 11.27
CA ARG A 524 -17.75 24.84 10.00
C ARG A 524 -16.95 24.32 8.81
N CYS A 525 -17.61 23.82 7.77
CA CYS A 525 -16.93 23.38 6.56
C CYS A 525 -16.52 24.59 5.71
N LEU A 526 -15.50 24.43 4.84
CA LEU A 526 -15.03 25.50 3.96
C LEU A 526 -16.16 26.09 3.08
N GLU A 527 -17.08 25.23 2.65
CA GLU A 527 -18.28 25.57 1.86
C GLU A 527 -19.36 26.35 2.63
N ASP A 528 -19.28 26.42 3.96
CA ASP A 528 -20.19 27.21 4.83
C ASP A 528 -19.67 28.64 5.11
N VAL A 529 -18.51 29.02 4.54
CA VAL A 529 -17.81 30.28 4.84
C VAL A 529 -17.75 31.19 3.62
N SER A 530 -18.22 32.43 3.77
CA SER A 530 -18.33 33.42 2.69
C SER A 530 -17.01 34.08 2.26
N SER A 531 -15.94 33.88 3.02
CA SER A 531 -14.63 34.52 2.79
C SER A 531 -13.49 33.70 3.41
N THR A 532 -12.41 33.53 2.66
CA THR A 532 -11.18 32.86 3.09
C THR A 532 -9.96 33.70 2.69
N GLY A 533 -8.91 33.68 3.51
CA GLY A 533 -7.72 34.51 3.33
C GLY A 533 -6.57 34.13 4.26
N ASN A 534 -5.36 34.61 3.93
CA ASN A 534 -4.13 34.39 4.69
C ASN A 534 -3.64 35.71 5.33
N GLY A 535 -4.54 36.46 5.95
CA GLY A 535 -4.22 37.70 6.66
C GLY A 535 -3.22 37.45 7.79
N GLN A 536 -2.19 38.30 7.88
CA GLN A 536 -1.19 38.27 8.93
C GLN A 536 -1.73 38.91 10.22
N THR A 537 -1.06 38.68 11.34
CA THR A 537 -1.39 39.34 12.62
C THR A 537 -1.43 40.86 12.45
N GLY A 538 -2.58 41.48 12.77
CA GLY A 538 -2.82 42.91 12.59
C GLY A 538 -3.66 43.27 11.36
N ASP A 539 -3.74 42.40 10.34
CA ASP A 539 -4.58 42.63 9.15
C ASP A 539 -6.07 42.69 9.52
N GLN A 540 -6.86 43.44 8.75
CA GLN A 540 -8.30 43.54 8.98
C GLN A 540 -9.02 42.25 8.61
N CYS A 541 -9.99 41.87 9.46
CA CYS A 541 -10.79 40.68 9.28
C CYS A 541 -12.24 40.88 9.74
N SER A 542 -13.15 40.20 9.06
CA SER A 542 -14.57 40.01 9.37
C SER A 542 -14.88 38.58 9.84
N SER A 543 -14.05 37.63 9.40
CA SER A 543 -14.18 36.19 9.62
C SER A 543 -12.86 35.59 10.09
N ASP A 544 -12.96 34.52 10.89
CA ASP A 544 -11.78 33.80 11.40
C ASP A 544 -10.94 33.18 10.29
N TYR A 545 -11.60 32.73 9.23
CA TYR A 545 -11.01 32.09 8.06
C TYR A 545 -10.31 33.07 7.10
N GLU A 546 -10.32 34.37 7.40
CA GLU A 546 -9.53 35.39 6.68
C GLU A 546 -8.11 35.54 7.25
N CYS A 547 -7.84 34.97 8.42
CA CYS A 547 -6.56 35.07 9.13
C CYS A 547 -5.75 33.77 9.00
N ALA A 548 -4.44 33.87 8.73
CA ALA A 548 -3.54 32.72 8.69
C ALA A 548 -3.44 31.97 10.05
N SER A 549 -3.73 32.65 11.15
CA SER A 549 -3.83 32.11 12.52
C SER A 549 -5.22 31.55 12.87
N LEU A 550 -6.20 31.67 11.96
CA LEU A 550 -7.60 31.35 12.19
C LEU A 550 -8.24 32.10 13.37
N CYS A 551 -7.64 33.21 13.80
CA CYS A 551 -8.17 34.06 14.85
C CYS A 551 -8.41 35.49 14.38
N CYS A 552 -9.65 35.80 14.04
CA CYS A 552 -10.14 37.16 13.95
C CYS A 552 -10.72 37.58 15.32
N ASN A 553 -10.25 38.70 15.89
CA ASN A 553 -10.88 39.28 17.06
C ASN A 553 -11.96 40.27 16.63
N LYS A 554 -13.24 39.92 16.84
CA LYS A 554 -14.37 40.76 16.43
C LYS A 554 -14.49 42.09 17.19
N ALA A 555 -13.79 42.27 18.30
CA ALA A 555 -13.75 43.55 19.02
C ALA A 555 -12.76 44.55 18.41
N THR A 556 -11.71 44.08 17.71
CA THR A 556 -10.70 44.91 17.03
C THR A 556 -10.79 44.85 15.51
N SER A 557 -11.63 43.95 14.97
CA SER A 557 -11.70 43.59 13.55
C SER A 557 -10.34 43.28 12.94
N SER A 558 -9.46 42.62 13.71
CA SER A 558 -8.08 42.35 13.30
C SER A 558 -7.64 40.92 13.61
N CYS A 559 -6.78 40.38 12.76
CA CYS A 559 -6.17 39.07 12.94
C CYS A 559 -5.21 39.07 14.15
N GLN A 560 -5.27 38.01 14.95
CA GLN A 560 -4.52 37.82 16.19
C GLN A 560 -3.68 36.56 16.12
N VAL A 561 -2.60 36.46 16.90
CA VAL A 561 -1.78 35.24 16.99
C VAL A 561 -2.53 34.08 17.64
N HIS A 562 -2.28 32.87 17.14
CA HIS A 562 -2.68 31.61 17.76
C HIS A 562 -1.62 30.55 17.42
N THR A 563 -0.85 30.09 18.40
CA THR A 563 0.17 29.04 18.22
C THR A 563 0.32 28.14 19.44
N ASN A 564 0.14 26.84 19.22
CA ASN A 564 0.35 25.78 20.20
C ASN A 564 1.78 25.20 20.16
N ARG A 565 2.69 25.83 19.39
CA ARG A 565 4.07 25.34 19.18
C ARG A 565 5.12 26.03 20.06
N GLU A 566 4.71 27.08 20.77
CA GLU A 566 5.55 27.84 21.69
C GLU A 566 5.25 27.41 23.13
N ASP A 567 6.22 27.56 24.03
CA ASP A 567 6.05 27.30 25.46
C ASP A 567 6.41 28.58 26.26
N PRO A 568 5.44 29.24 26.91
CA PRO A 568 4.02 28.90 26.95
C PRO A 568 3.30 29.18 25.61
N PRO A 569 2.19 28.45 25.31
CA PRO A 569 1.46 28.61 24.06
C PRO A 569 0.76 29.97 23.99
N VAL A 570 0.87 30.64 22.84
CA VAL A 570 0.24 31.94 22.60
C VAL A 570 -1.16 31.73 22.03
N LEU A 571 -2.13 31.67 22.94
CA LEU A 571 -3.53 31.39 22.64
C LEU A 571 -4.35 32.68 22.45
N CYS A 572 -5.09 32.74 21.35
CA CYS A 572 -5.95 33.88 21.05
C CYS A 572 -7.09 34.14 22.06
N SER A 573 -7.48 33.12 22.84
CA SER A 573 -8.31 33.26 24.06
C SER A 573 -9.61 34.07 23.89
N LYS A 574 -10.40 33.78 22.85
CA LYS A 574 -11.61 34.57 22.54
C LYS A 574 -12.68 34.47 23.62
N PRO A 575 -13.34 35.59 23.98
CA PRO A 575 -14.43 35.58 24.93
C PRO A 575 -15.67 34.88 24.38
N SER A 576 -16.50 34.34 25.30
CA SER A 576 -17.79 33.75 24.97
C SER A 576 -18.66 34.72 24.16
N GLY A 577 -19.32 34.21 23.11
CA GLY A 577 -20.10 35.01 22.14
C GLY A 577 -19.34 35.40 20.87
N GLN A 578 -18.00 35.35 20.84
CA GLN A 578 -17.24 35.50 19.58
C GLN A 578 -17.25 34.20 18.76
N THR A 579 -16.93 34.30 17.46
CA THR A 579 -16.79 33.12 16.60
C THR A 579 -15.53 32.34 16.92
N CYS A 580 -15.52 31.04 16.64
CA CYS A 580 -14.38 30.16 16.86
C CYS A 580 -14.28 29.11 15.76
N VAL A 581 -13.07 28.61 15.55
CA VAL A 581 -12.81 27.48 14.63
C VAL A 581 -12.81 26.17 15.41
N ALA A 582 -12.07 26.11 16.52
CA ALA A 582 -12.07 25.01 17.47
C ALA A 582 -12.07 25.53 18.93
N ARG A 583 -12.15 24.60 19.90
CA ARG A 583 -12.21 24.92 21.34
C ARG A 583 -11.01 25.71 21.87
N GLU A 584 -9.83 25.45 21.33
CA GLU A 584 -8.56 26.07 21.73
C GLU A 584 -8.51 27.58 21.42
N TRP A 585 -9.31 28.05 20.46
CA TRP A 585 -9.44 29.47 20.14
C TRP A 585 -10.31 30.23 21.15
N CYS A 586 -11.08 29.52 22.00
CA CYS A 586 -11.88 30.13 23.06
C CYS A 586 -11.07 30.30 24.34
N GLN A 587 -11.43 31.30 25.14
CA GLN A 587 -10.84 31.55 26.45
C GLN A 587 -10.91 30.32 27.37
N ILE A 588 -9.90 30.18 28.22
CA ILE A 588 -9.87 29.17 29.27
C ILE A 588 -10.75 29.65 30.42
N HIS A 589 -11.64 28.78 30.89
CA HIS A 589 -12.48 28.98 32.05
C HIS A 589 -11.99 28.10 33.20
N HIS A 590 -11.87 28.66 34.41
CA HIS A 590 -11.58 27.88 35.62
C HIS A 590 -12.89 27.29 36.15
N ILE A 591 -13.12 26.00 35.87
CA ILE A 591 -14.33 25.29 36.32
C ILE A 591 -14.03 24.61 37.66
N ASN A 592 -14.95 24.72 38.62
CA ASN A 592 -14.89 23.90 39.83
C ASN A 592 -15.25 22.44 39.49
N GLU A 593 -14.27 21.54 39.46
CA GLU A 593 -14.49 20.10 39.35
C GLU A 593 -14.48 19.49 40.75
N CYS A 594 -15.64 19.03 41.23
CA CYS A 594 -15.81 18.40 42.54
C CYS A 594 -15.82 16.87 42.42
N LYS A 595 -14.99 16.18 43.20
CA LYS A 595 -14.91 14.71 43.23
C LYS A 595 -14.82 14.19 44.66
N LEU A 596 -15.11 12.91 44.84
CA LEU A 596 -14.94 12.21 46.11
C LEU A 596 -13.46 11.81 46.26
N TYR A 597 -12.78 12.42 47.23
CA TYR A 597 -11.37 12.16 47.50
C TYR A 597 -11.19 11.38 48.80
N LYS A 598 -10.20 10.50 48.82
CA LYS A 598 -9.69 9.86 50.05
C LYS A 598 -9.10 10.93 50.97
N THR A 599 -9.59 11.02 52.20
CA THR A 599 -9.18 12.06 53.18
C THR A 599 -8.31 11.51 54.31
N GLY A 600 -8.15 10.18 54.40
CA GLY A 600 -7.28 9.51 55.37
C GLY A 600 -7.80 8.11 55.71
N THR A 601 -7.32 7.56 56.82
CA THR A 601 -7.87 6.36 57.45
C THR A 601 -8.32 6.68 58.88
N SER A 602 -9.40 6.06 59.32
CA SER A 602 -9.91 6.18 60.69
C SER A 602 -9.00 5.45 61.68
N THR A 603 -9.21 5.69 62.98
CA THR A 603 -8.52 4.97 64.07
C THR A 603 -8.80 3.47 64.12
N THR A 604 -9.80 2.98 63.37
CA THR A 604 -10.12 1.55 63.17
C THR A 604 -9.58 0.98 61.85
N GLY A 605 -8.83 1.76 61.08
CA GLY A 605 -8.23 1.35 59.81
C GLY A 605 -9.17 1.44 58.58
N GLN A 606 -10.37 1.99 58.72
CA GLN A 606 -11.30 2.17 57.60
C GLN A 606 -10.94 3.42 56.78
N GLN A 607 -11.03 3.32 55.46
CA GLN A 607 -10.76 4.45 54.57
C GLN A 607 -11.81 5.55 54.74
N MET A 608 -11.36 6.79 54.97
CA MET A 608 -12.21 7.97 55.00
C MET A 608 -12.14 8.71 53.66
N CYS A 609 -13.24 9.35 53.28
CA CYS A 609 -13.34 10.15 52.07
C CYS A 609 -14.27 11.35 52.26
N GLY A 610 -14.14 12.35 51.40
CA GLY A 610 -14.97 13.55 51.39
C GLY A 610 -14.90 14.26 50.05
N ILE A 611 -15.93 15.05 49.73
CA ILE A 611 -15.97 15.82 48.49
C ILE A 611 -14.97 16.98 48.59
N ARG A 612 -14.07 17.10 47.62
CA ARG A 612 -13.24 18.30 47.43
C ARG A 612 -13.42 18.81 46.00
N CYS A 613 -13.33 20.12 45.85
CA CYS A 613 -13.46 20.83 44.58
C CYS A 613 -12.16 21.55 44.25
N TYR A 614 -11.69 21.38 43.01
CA TYR A 614 -10.49 22.06 42.52
C TYR A 614 -10.84 22.88 41.27
N GLN A 615 -10.19 24.04 41.09
CA GLN A 615 -10.34 24.83 39.88
C GLN A 615 -9.51 24.24 38.76
N LYS A 616 -10.17 23.74 37.73
CA LYS A 616 -9.55 23.14 36.55
C LYS A 616 -9.59 24.11 35.36
N PRO A 617 -8.45 24.57 34.83
CA PRO A 617 -8.42 25.35 33.61
C PRO A 617 -8.96 24.47 32.47
N THR A 618 -10.06 24.92 31.85
CA THR A 618 -10.77 24.17 30.80
C THR A 618 -11.11 25.10 29.66
N PHE A 619 -10.72 24.75 28.43
CA PHE A 619 -11.09 25.50 27.23
C PHE A 619 -12.60 25.63 27.07
N GLY A 620 -13.04 26.81 26.59
CA GLY A 620 -14.39 27.06 26.12
C GLY A 620 -14.89 25.99 25.14
N LEU A 621 -16.21 25.89 25.04
CA LEU A 621 -16.85 25.09 23.99
C LEU A 621 -16.93 25.94 22.72
N CYS A 622 -16.55 25.38 21.58
CA CYS A 622 -16.87 25.98 20.29
C CYS A 622 -18.14 25.31 19.75
N LYS A 623 -19.30 25.93 19.93
CA LYS A 623 -20.61 25.36 19.54
C LYS A 623 -21.21 26.18 18.41
N ASN A 624 -21.50 25.54 17.28
CA ASN A 624 -21.99 26.19 16.05
C ASN A 624 -21.06 27.32 15.54
N GLY A 625 -19.75 27.18 15.80
CA GLY A 625 -18.74 28.19 15.52
C GLY A 625 -18.81 29.43 16.42
N ILE A 626 -19.37 29.34 17.64
CA ILE A 626 -19.40 30.39 18.66
C ILE A 626 -18.83 29.87 19.98
N CYS A 627 -17.96 30.66 20.63
CA CYS A 627 -17.42 30.35 21.96
C CYS A 627 -18.53 30.40 23.01
N ALA A 628 -18.68 29.33 23.77
CA ALA A 628 -19.61 29.21 24.89
C ALA A 628 -18.86 28.78 26.15
N THR A 629 -19.32 29.25 27.31
CA THR A 629 -18.82 28.80 28.61
C THR A 629 -19.04 27.29 28.74
N PRO A 630 -18.01 26.51 29.14
CA PRO A 630 -18.17 25.08 29.35
C PRO A 630 -19.08 24.80 30.55
N PRO A 631 -19.89 23.73 30.53
CA PRO A 631 -20.79 23.40 31.62
C PRO A 631 -19.99 23.05 32.89
N THR A 632 -20.42 23.59 34.03
CA THR A 632 -19.89 23.20 35.34
C THR A 632 -20.40 21.79 35.68
N PRO A 633 -19.52 20.82 36.01
CA PRO A 633 -19.93 19.50 36.49
C PRO A 633 -20.85 19.60 37.70
N ALA A 634 -21.83 18.70 37.78
CA ALA A 634 -22.64 18.56 38.99
C ALA A 634 -21.74 18.14 40.18
N VAL A 635 -21.95 18.77 41.33
CA VAL A 635 -21.26 18.38 42.56
C VAL A 635 -21.78 17.00 42.99
N PRO A 636 -20.92 16.00 43.26
CA PRO A 636 -21.35 14.71 43.78
C PRO A 636 -22.12 14.88 45.09
N VAL A 637 -23.14 14.06 45.32
CA VAL A 637 -23.86 14.00 46.60
C VAL A 637 -23.36 12.78 47.37
N LEU A 638 -23.05 12.95 48.65
CA LEU A 638 -22.83 11.83 49.58
C LEU A 638 -24.21 11.35 50.08
N GLU A 639 -24.62 10.15 49.66
CA GLU A 639 -25.89 9.55 50.06
C GLU A 639 -25.97 9.28 51.58
N ASN A 640 -24.83 9.03 52.22
CA ASN A 640 -24.69 8.93 53.66
C ASN A 640 -23.45 9.73 54.13
N PRO A 641 -23.63 10.93 54.71
CA PRO A 641 -22.52 11.75 55.20
C PRO A 641 -21.76 11.15 56.39
N ASP A 642 -22.43 10.36 57.23
CA ASP A 642 -21.88 9.81 58.48
C ASP A 642 -21.10 8.50 58.25
N ASN A 643 -21.38 7.81 57.14
CA ASN A 643 -20.65 6.62 56.69
C ASN A 643 -20.57 6.57 55.15
N PRO A 644 -19.69 7.38 54.53
CA PRO A 644 -19.60 7.51 53.07
C PRO A 644 -18.94 6.27 52.42
N ASP A 645 -19.49 5.81 51.28
CA ASP A 645 -18.86 4.75 50.48
C ASP A 645 -17.61 5.28 49.77
N CYS A 646 -16.44 4.94 50.32
CA CYS A 646 -15.15 5.34 49.79
C CYS A 646 -14.58 4.40 48.70
N SER A 647 -15.33 3.39 48.24
CA SER A 647 -14.87 2.43 47.21
C SER A 647 -14.49 3.09 45.88
N LYS A 648 -15.13 4.22 45.55
CA LYS A 648 -14.90 5.02 44.34
C LYS A 648 -14.09 6.29 44.60
N ALA A 649 -13.57 6.48 45.82
CA ALA A 649 -12.82 7.67 46.18
C ALA A 649 -11.41 7.65 45.56
N ILE A 650 -11.03 8.74 44.91
CA ILE A 650 -9.71 8.90 44.30
C ILE A 650 -8.70 9.51 45.29
N ASP A 651 -7.42 9.26 45.10
CA ASP A 651 -6.37 9.89 45.91
C ASP A 651 -6.27 11.39 45.61
N VAL A 652 -5.93 12.20 46.61
CA VAL A 652 -5.77 13.66 46.45
C VAL A 652 -4.57 13.94 45.55
N PRO A 653 -4.68 14.77 44.49
CA PRO A 653 -3.56 15.01 43.59
C PRO A 653 -2.48 15.81 44.31
N THR A 654 -1.23 15.36 44.22
CA THR A 654 -0.08 15.99 44.88
C THR A 654 0.23 17.39 44.35
N GLU A 655 -0.21 17.73 43.14
CA GLU A 655 0.00 19.04 42.50
C GLU A 655 -0.83 20.19 43.12
N PHE A 656 -1.75 19.89 44.05
CA PHE A 656 -2.55 20.90 44.78
C PHE A 656 -2.26 20.93 46.30
N SER A 657 -1.06 20.52 46.72
CA SER A 657 -0.69 20.51 48.14
C SER A 657 -0.36 21.92 48.67
N SER A 658 -1.17 22.37 49.64
CA SER A 658 -1.03 23.56 50.51
C SER A 658 -0.86 24.94 49.84
N ILE A 659 -1.93 25.75 49.95
CA ILE A 659 -1.82 27.11 50.50
C ILE A 659 -1.98 26.97 52.03
#